data_AF-A0A916CRJ8-F1
#
_entry.id   AF-A0A916CRJ8-F1
#
_cell.length_a   1.000
_cell.length_b   1.000
_cell.length_c   1.000
_cell.angle_alpha   90.00
_cell.angle_beta   90.00
_cell.angle_gamma   90.00
#
_symmetry.space_group_name_H-M   'P 1'
#
loop_
_entity.id
_entity.type
_entity.pdbx_description
1 polymer ?
#
loop_
_entity_poly.entity_id
_entity_poly.type
_entity_poly.pdbx_seq_one_letter_code
_entity_poly.pdbx_strand_id
1 'polypeptide(L)'
;LTNVNPNLGMLIGSPAYHHLLAGSPAINAGNPSGCQGSTGLLTTDQRGAARVGRCDIGAYEYTTPGAAANISVYSGTPQRSAPSVPFSMPFQALVTDSIGSPVSNAIVTFSSPASGASGIFVDTGTRTTTATTNQSGIATSALLTANAALGSYIVQASVSGVDSSGNFQLTNFGWYVATNGLDAHDCQTPSTPCATINGVLSKPGFLPGDTILVGAGTYFGGGSEVVLLDRNVRLEGGWNSSFTSQTGVSAIDASYMRRGITINGGVSATINRFVVQNGSSGILNDGSLTLNNSTIANNSIGFYLEGGGGILNRGTLTVNNSTISSNISRFGSGIYNQGTVNLNNTTISFNQTYDPSGSALSGSALEGGTINLRNTIVAKNSTDRSLSLYPAPDCGSATIVSGGYNIIGNTSNCGFQPTSGDITNVDPKLGPLQANDSPALTHAPLFSSPAINAGNPAGCSGSAGMLTTDQRGFPRVGRCDIGAVETQPLELSAKVVNNSSVSNGGTATFSLGIRNNGISNLTNVRVTDTLPIQLTYISNSLSATSGTPNISNGVITWMGSVNVGGVVTITFGARVNQGTHAGTTITNSTLIDGGGIIVTRSAAVNVDGMVCNLIKNPTNPVLLPGSSGSWDSAQVWDPTVLKDGNTYKMWYTGRDGNGITAIGYATSSDGITWTKYNGNPVIPSDFFFAWNQISSPTVIKENGLYRMWLSSRDTYLDKTHIMYASSTDGLTWTPYTYASVLSPGYAENWDGTSVSNPTILKIGYTYHMWYTGGNGATNLIGHATSSNGIVWIKDSGNPTLNFVPGGWDWLQLYNPSIVSYGTQYFLWYSGKTLPLAFRTGYASSSNLTSWTRQGVVLSQGFSGAFDSNAADYASVMVDGNGF
;
A
#
# COMPACT_ATOMS: atom_id res chain seq x y z
N LEU A 1 54.35 -37.70 -6.27
CA LEU A 1 52.89 -37.76 -6.08
C LEU A 1 52.23 -37.47 -7.42
N THR A 2 51.32 -38.31 -7.89
CA THR A 2 50.58 -38.12 -9.14
C THR A 2 49.09 -38.29 -8.86
N ASN A 3 48.23 -37.43 -9.42
CA ASN A 3 46.77 -37.45 -9.23
C ASN A 3 46.30 -37.34 -7.75
N VAL A 4 47.03 -36.61 -6.90
CA VAL A 4 46.67 -36.38 -5.49
C VAL A 4 46.46 -34.88 -5.25
N ASN A 5 45.40 -34.51 -4.52
CA ASN A 5 45.18 -33.12 -4.10
C ASN A 5 46.24 -32.71 -3.06
N PRO A 6 47.05 -31.67 -3.33
CA PRO A 6 48.09 -31.20 -2.40
C PRO A 6 47.54 -30.56 -1.12
N ASN A 7 46.22 -30.36 -1.00
CA ASN A 7 45.57 -29.78 0.18
C ASN A 7 46.17 -28.40 0.56
N LEU A 8 46.16 -27.50 -0.41
CA LEU A 8 46.64 -26.13 -0.26
C LEU A 8 45.58 -25.26 0.45
N GLY A 9 46.04 -24.35 1.30
CA GLY A 9 45.20 -23.33 1.90
C GLY A 9 45.02 -22.11 1.00
N MET A 10 44.35 -21.08 1.54
CA MET A 10 44.09 -19.83 0.81
C MET A 10 45.38 -19.05 0.54
N LEU A 11 45.37 -18.23 -0.52
CA LEU A 11 46.48 -17.34 -0.85
C LEU A 11 46.56 -16.20 0.18
N ILE A 12 47.71 -16.07 0.87
CA ILE A 12 47.93 -15.14 2.00
C ILE A 12 49.37 -14.56 1.98
N GLY A 13 49.63 -13.56 2.83
CA GLY A 13 50.98 -13.02 3.06
C GLY A 13 51.47 -12.00 2.01
N SER A 14 52.69 -11.50 2.19
CA SER A 14 53.37 -10.59 1.25
C SER A 14 54.88 -10.91 1.21
N PRO A 15 55.43 -11.47 0.11
CA PRO A 15 54.73 -11.85 -1.13
C PRO A 15 53.66 -12.93 -0.88
N ALA A 16 52.64 -12.97 -1.72
CA ALA A 16 51.51 -13.89 -1.54
C ALA A 16 51.91 -15.36 -1.84
N TYR A 17 51.48 -16.30 -1.00
CA TYR A 17 51.75 -17.75 -1.13
C TYR A 17 50.54 -18.59 -0.70
N HIS A 18 50.46 -19.82 -1.21
CA HIS A 18 49.57 -20.86 -0.69
C HIS A 18 50.32 -21.66 0.36
N HIS A 19 49.78 -21.76 1.58
CA HIS A 19 50.36 -22.66 2.60
C HIS A 19 49.86 -24.09 2.43
N LEU A 20 50.59 -25.03 3.02
CA LEU A 20 50.12 -26.41 3.15
C LEU A 20 49.20 -26.51 4.38
N LEU A 21 48.01 -27.09 4.20
CA LEU A 21 47.14 -27.42 5.33
C LEU A 21 47.69 -28.63 6.08
N ALA A 22 47.39 -28.72 7.38
CA ALA A 22 47.77 -29.86 8.20
C ALA A 22 47.28 -31.18 7.55
N GLY A 23 48.17 -32.17 7.43
CA GLY A 23 47.88 -33.44 6.75
C GLY A 23 47.99 -33.40 5.23
N SER A 24 48.49 -32.30 4.65
CA SER A 24 48.81 -32.24 3.23
C SER A 24 49.80 -33.35 2.83
N PRO A 25 49.56 -34.05 1.71
CA PRO A 25 50.50 -35.07 1.22
C PRO A 25 51.80 -34.46 0.67
N ALA A 26 51.86 -33.13 0.50
CA ALA A 26 53.08 -32.43 0.10
C ALA A 26 54.07 -32.24 1.27
N ILE A 27 53.61 -32.41 2.52
CA ILE A 27 54.44 -32.31 3.72
C ILE A 27 55.43 -33.47 3.76
N ASN A 28 56.71 -33.16 3.92
CA ASN A 28 57.86 -34.05 3.91
C ASN A 28 57.96 -34.97 2.68
N ALA A 29 57.37 -34.58 1.55
CA ALA A 29 57.29 -35.41 0.35
C ALA A 29 58.30 -35.04 -0.76
N GLY A 30 59.11 -34.00 -0.55
CA GLY A 30 60.11 -33.52 -1.50
C GLY A 30 61.32 -34.45 -1.66
N ASN A 31 62.37 -33.96 -2.33
CA ASN A 31 63.56 -34.75 -2.58
C ASN A 31 64.32 -35.07 -1.26
N PRO A 32 64.62 -36.35 -0.95
CA PRO A 32 65.43 -36.71 0.23
C PRO A 32 66.81 -36.04 0.29
N SER A 33 67.38 -35.67 -0.87
CA SER A 33 68.67 -34.95 -0.97
C SER A 33 68.57 -33.45 -0.66
N GLY A 34 67.41 -32.97 -0.20
CA GLY A 34 67.16 -31.57 0.13
C GLY A 34 66.51 -30.77 -0.99
N CYS A 35 66.08 -29.54 -0.68
CA CYS A 35 65.41 -28.65 -1.61
C CYS A 35 66.39 -27.97 -2.56
N GLN A 36 66.74 -28.64 -3.66
CA GLN A 36 67.67 -28.10 -4.65
C GLN A 36 66.96 -27.19 -5.67
N GLY A 37 67.48 -25.97 -5.83
CA GLY A 37 67.21 -25.08 -6.94
C GLY A 37 68.28 -25.18 -8.02
N SER A 38 68.09 -24.46 -9.14
CA SER A 38 69.02 -24.46 -10.27
C SER A 38 70.42 -23.89 -9.96
N THR A 39 70.57 -23.16 -8.85
CA THR A 39 71.81 -22.50 -8.42
C THR A 39 72.36 -23.02 -7.09
N GLY A 40 71.73 -24.04 -6.48
CA GLY A 40 72.16 -24.59 -5.19
C GLY A 40 70.99 -24.94 -4.26
N LEU A 41 71.28 -25.19 -2.99
CA LEU A 41 70.29 -25.55 -1.98
C LEU A 41 69.44 -24.32 -1.60
N LEU A 42 68.11 -24.48 -1.66
CA LEU A 42 67.15 -23.51 -1.15
C LEU A 42 67.01 -23.73 0.36
N THR A 43 67.64 -22.88 1.16
CA THR A 43 67.65 -22.99 2.63
C THR A 43 66.38 -22.43 3.28
N THR A 44 65.60 -21.65 2.55
CA THR A 44 64.33 -21.06 3.02
C THR A 44 63.20 -21.27 2.02
N ASP A 45 61.97 -21.18 2.50
CA ASP A 45 60.77 -21.12 1.69
C ASP A 45 60.47 -19.68 1.22
N GLN A 46 59.35 -19.47 0.53
CA GLN A 46 58.95 -18.17 -0.03
C GLN A 46 58.72 -17.08 1.04
N ARG A 47 58.47 -17.45 2.30
CA ARG A 47 58.33 -16.53 3.43
C ARG A 47 59.66 -16.14 4.05
N GLY A 48 60.74 -16.85 3.67
CA GLY A 48 62.02 -16.80 4.35
C GLY A 48 62.11 -17.75 5.56
N ALA A 49 61.12 -18.62 5.79
CA ALA A 49 61.20 -19.62 6.85
C ALA A 49 62.18 -20.72 6.46
N ALA A 50 62.99 -21.19 7.42
CA ALA A 50 63.96 -22.25 7.15
C ALA A 50 63.26 -23.52 6.67
N ARG A 51 63.81 -24.18 5.65
CA ARG A 51 63.38 -25.53 5.25
C ARG A 51 63.99 -26.54 6.20
N VAL A 52 63.17 -27.41 6.80
CA VAL A 52 63.57 -28.26 7.92
C VAL A 52 63.32 -29.72 7.59
N GLY A 53 64.34 -30.56 7.74
CA GLY A 53 64.22 -31.99 7.45
C GLY A 53 64.08 -32.27 5.95
N ARG A 54 63.21 -33.22 5.58
CA ARG A 54 62.92 -33.54 4.18
C ARG A 54 61.96 -32.48 3.67
N CYS A 55 62.41 -31.63 2.77
CA CYS A 55 61.61 -30.46 2.43
C CYS A 55 60.25 -30.80 1.78
N ASP A 56 59.33 -29.87 1.90
CA ASP A 56 57.98 -29.99 1.37
C ASP A 56 57.94 -29.71 -0.14
N ILE A 57 56.98 -30.33 -0.82
CA ILE A 57 56.74 -30.06 -2.25
C ILE A 57 56.05 -28.71 -2.39
N GLY A 58 56.76 -27.73 -2.96
CA GLY A 58 56.21 -26.42 -3.31
C GLY A 58 57.01 -25.26 -2.73
N ALA A 59 56.43 -24.06 -2.77
CA ALA A 59 57.08 -22.81 -2.35
C ALA A 59 57.01 -22.55 -0.83
N TYR A 60 56.30 -23.40 -0.08
CA TYR A 60 56.03 -23.26 1.35
C TYR A 60 56.62 -24.46 2.10
N GLU A 61 57.20 -24.20 3.28
CA GLU A 61 57.60 -25.25 4.22
C GLU A 61 56.64 -25.30 5.41
N TYR A 62 55.98 -26.43 5.60
CA TYR A 62 55.09 -26.67 6.73
C TYR A 62 55.89 -26.82 8.01
N THR A 63 55.60 -25.90 8.93
CA THR A 63 55.95 -26.00 10.33
C THR A 63 54.65 -25.99 11.13
N THR A 64 54.63 -26.72 12.25
CA THR A 64 53.52 -26.60 13.20
C THR A 64 53.46 -25.15 13.67
N PRO A 65 52.34 -24.43 13.47
CA PRO A 65 52.25 -23.01 13.80
C PRO A 65 52.54 -22.74 15.28
N GLY A 66 53.32 -21.69 15.55
CA GLY A 66 53.58 -21.20 16.90
C GLY A 66 52.41 -20.40 17.49
N ALA A 67 52.69 -19.68 18.58
CA ALA A 67 51.74 -18.72 19.14
C ALA A 67 51.48 -17.56 18.15
N ALA A 68 50.28 -16.98 18.21
CA ALA A 68 49.95 -15.79 17.43
C ALA A 68 50.96 -14.67 17.71
N ALA A 69 51.53 -14.11 16.65
CA ALA A 69 52.49 -13.00 16.74
C ALA A 69 52.11 -11.81 15.85
N ASN A 70 51.32 -12.05 14.80
CA ASN A 70 50.90 -11.03 13.85
C ASN A 70 49.39 -11.17 13.55
N ILE A 71 48.73 -10.03 13.40
CA ILE A 71 47.36 -9.94 12.87
C ILE A 71 47.32 -8.89 11.77
N SER A 72 46.66 -9.21 10.65
CA SER A 72 46.50 -8.30 9.51
C SER A 72 45.12 -8.42 8.88
N VAL A 73 44.76 -7.41 8.10
CA VAL A 73 43.53 -7.44 7.31
C VAL A 73 43.70 -8.39 6.13
N TYR A 74 42.76 -9.32 5.98
CA TYR A 74 42.66 -10.16 4.80
C TYR A 74 41.69 -9.59 3.76
N SER A 75 40.46 -9.25 4.17
CA SER A 75 39.42 -8.69 3.29
C SER A 75 38.34 -7.93 4.07
N GLY A 76 37.45 -7.23 3.37
CA GLY A 76 36.33 -6.52 4.01
C GLY A 76 36.61 -5.06 4.38
N THR A 77 37.57 -4.40 3.72
CA THR A 77 37.88 -2.97 3.89
C THR A 77 38.55 -2.40 2.63
N PRO A 78 38.32 -1.12 2.26
CA PRO A 78 37.36 -0.19 2.88
C PRO A 78 35.90 -0.52 2.53
N GLN A 79 34.96 -0.11 3.38
CA GLN A 79 33.52 -0.20 3.08
C GLN A 79 32.77 1.08 3.49
N ARG A 80 31.65 1.38 2.85
CA ARG A 80 30.71 2.41 3.30
C ARG A 80 29.28 1.88 3.30
N SER A 81 28.47 2.36 4.22
CA SER A 81 27.05 2.00 4.34
C SER A 81 26.23 3.20 4.81
N ALA A 82 24.96 3.24 4.41
CA ALA A 82 24.02 4.23 4.94
C ALA A 82 23.75 3.99 6.43
N PRO A 83 23.40 5.06 7.17
CA PRO A 83 22.92 4.93 8.54
C PRO A 83 21.88 3.82 8.71
N SER A 84 22.03 3.00 9.74
CA SER A 84 21.14 1.87 10.07
C SER A 84 21.09 0.74 9.04
N VAL A 85 21.98 0.74 8.04
CA VAL A 85 22.08 -0.32 7.03
C VAL A 85 23.33 -1.19 7.29
N PRO A 86 23.22 -2.53 7.24
CA PRO A 86 24.37 -3.43 7.31
C PRO A 86 25.41 -3.16 6.23
N PHE A 87 26.70 -3.25 6.60
CA PHE A 87 27.79 -3.30 5.63
C PHE A 87 27.68 -4.56 4.77
N SER A 88 28.19 -4.50 3.54
CA SER A 88 27.96 -5.54 2.53
C SER A 88 28.83 -6.78 2.71
N MET A 89 29.97 -6.68 3.42
CA MET A 89 30.88 -7.81 3.65
C MET A 89 31.29 -7.94 5.13
N PRO A 90 31.41 -9.18 5.64
CA PRO A 90 32.05 -9.41 6.94
C PRO A 90 33.54 -9.04 6.89
N PHE A 91 34.14 -8.86 8.06
CA PHE A 91 35.57 -8.55 8.20
C PHE A 91 36.37 -9.83 8.31
N GLN A 92 37.45 -9.95 7.53
CA GLN A 92 38.35 -11.10 7.61
C GLN A 92 39.73 -10.68 8.08
N ALA A 93 40.17 -11.23 9.21
CA ALA A 93 41.50 -11.00 9.78
C ALA A 93 42.35 -12.27 9.65
N LEU A 94 43.58 -12.11 9.19
CA LEU A 94 44.59 -13.17 9.12
C LEU A 94 45.47 -13.11 10.37
N VAL A 95 45.61 -14.24 11.05
CA VAL A 95 46.53 -14.42 12.19
C VAL A 95 47.65 -15.36 11.80
N THR A 96 48.88 -14.91 11.99
CA THR A 96 50.09 -15.72 11.77
C THR A 96 50.99 -15.67 13.00
N ASP A 97 51.88 -16.67 13.08
CA ASP A 97 52.96 -16.66 14.06
C ASP A 97 54.12 -15.75 13.61
N SER A 98 55.24 -15.80 14.33
CA SER A 98 56.41 -14.94 14.08
C SER A 98 57.13 -15.22 12.76
N ILE A 99 56.91 -16.38 12.13
CA ILE A 99 57.53 -16.77 10.85
C ILE A 99 56.53 -16.77 9.70
N GLY A 100 55.29 -16.31 9.93
CA GLY A 100 54.24 -16.24 8.91
C GLY A 100 53.48 -17.54 8.70
N SER A 101 53.54 -18.51 9.62
CA SER A 101 52.66 -19.69 9.55
C SER A 101 51.25 -19.32 10.05
N PRO A 102 50.17 -19.72 9.36
CA PRO A 102 48.81 -19.39 9.79
C PRO A 102 48.44 -20.10 11.10
N VAL A 103 47.92 -19.34 12.06
CA VAL A 103 47.52 -19.87 13.37
C VAL A 103 46.05 -20.22 13.34
N SER A 104 45.73 -21.51 13.34
CA SER A 104 44.35 -22.01 13.43
C SER A 104 43.83 -22.00 14.87
N ASN A 105 42.53 -21.86 15.04
CA ASN A 105 41.83 -21.85 16.34
C ASN A 105 42.18 -20.66 17.26
N ALA A 106 42.81 -19.60 16.74
CA ALA A 106 42.99 -18.36 17.46
C ALA A 106 41.66 -17.59 17.54
N ILE A 107 41.34 -17.02 18.70
CA ILE A 107 40.14 -16.20 18.89
C ILE A 107 40.48 -14.74 18.58
N VAL A 108 39.84 -14.18 17.56
CA VAL A 108 39.97 -12.78 17.15
C VAL A 108 38.76 -12.02 17.64
N THR A 109 38.97 -10.88 18.32
CA THR A 109 37.92 -9.96 18.74
C THR A 109 37.88 -8.77 17.79
N PHE A 110 36.71 -8.49 17.22
CA PHE A 110 36.45 -7.31 16.40
C PHE A 110 35.71 -6.27 17.24
N SER A 111 36.20 -5.03 17.28
CA SER A 111 35.68 -3.96 18.13
C SER A 111 35.41 -2.68 17.34
N SER A 112 34.18 -2.17 17.44
CA SER A 112 33.75 -0.89 16.87
C SER A 112 33.80 0.25 17.92
N PRO A 113 34.05 1.51 17.52
CA PRO A 113 34.23 2.63 18.46
C PRO A 113 33.03 2.90 19.39
N ALA A 114 33.28 3.54 20.53
CA ALA A 114 32.26 3.81 21.55
C ALA A 114 31.37 5.01 21.30
N SER A 115 31.83 5.95 20.49
CA SER A 115 31.18 7.23 20.25
C SER A 115 31.44 7.68 18.81
N GLY A 116 30.57 8.56 18.30
CA GLY A 116 30.64 9.00 16.90
C GLY A 116 30.20 7.90 15.93
N ALA A 117 30.72 7.94 14.71
CA ALA A 117 30.48 6.93 13.69
C ALA A 117 30.97 5.55 14.19
N SER A 118 30.06 4.58 14.20
CA SER A 118 30.28 3.24 14.75
C SER A 118 29.23 2.28 14.17
N GLY A 119 29.17 1.06 14.69
CA GLY A 119 28.19 0.05 14.32
C GLY A 119 28.05 -1.08 15.35
N ILE A 120 27.02 -1.90 15.17
CA ILE A 120 26.72 -3.08 16.00
C ILE A 120 26.79 -4.35 15.17
N PHE A 121 27.41 -5.42 15.70
CA PHE A 121 27.46 -6.71 15.02
C PHE A 121 26.14 -7.44 15.16
N VAL A 122 25.66 -8.03 14.06
CA VAL A 122 24.32 -8.63 13.97
C VAL A 122 24.11 -9.85 14.87
N ASP A 123 25.19 -10.56 15.20
CA ASP A 123 25.18 -11.77 16.02
C ASP A 123 25.09 -11.49 17.52
N THR A 124 25.78 -10.45 18.00
CA THR A 124 25.79 -10.08 19.42
C THR A 124 24.83 -8.94 19.75
N GLY A 125 24.44 -8.13 18.77
CA GLY A 125 23.74 -6.86 19.00
C GLY A 125 24.60 -5.82 19.72
N THR A 126 25.92 -6.05 19.84
CA THR A 126 26.86 -5.17 20.53
C THR A 126 27.93 -4.65 19.57
N ARG A 127 28.78 -3.75 20.06
CA ARG A 127 29.92 -3.21 19.30
C ARG A 127 31.09 -4.18 19.16
N THR A 128 30.98 -5.39 19.71
CA THR A 128 32.04 -6.39 19.73
C THR A 128 31.52 -7.74 19.27
N THR A 129 32.31 -8.45 18.47
CA THR A 129 32.09 -9.88 18.18
C THR A 129 33.42 -10.62 18.19
N THR A 130 33.39 -11.93 18.36
CA THR A 130 34.57 -12.79 18.29
C THR A 130 34.41 -13.84 17.21
N ALA A 131 35.48 -14.13 16.47
CA ALA A 131 35.51 -15.24 15.52
C ALA A 131 36.80 -16.04 15.67
N THR A 132 36.70 -17.35 15.45
CA THR A 132 37.82 -18.28 15.52
C THR A 132 38.47 -18.45 14.16
N THR A 133 39.81 -18.45 14.09
CA THR A 133 40.52 -18.65 12.83
C THR A 133 40.38 -20.07 12.30
N ASN A 134 40.13 -20.21 10.99
CA ASN A 134 40.13 -21.50 10.30
C ASN A 134 41.56 -22.07 10.11
N GLN A 135 41.72 -23.17 9.37
CA GLN A 135 43.05 -23.76 9.09
C GLN A 135 43.97 -22.87 8.22
N SER A 136 43.41 -21.81 7.63
CA SER A 136 44.16 -20.76 6.92
C SER A 136 44.50 -19.56 7.81
N GLY A 137 44.27 -19.64 9.12
CA GLY A 137 44.50 -18.53 10.03
C GLY A 137 43.52 -17.36 9.87
N ILE A 138 42.40 -17.55 9.16
CA ILE A 138 41.44 -16.48 8.86
C ILE A 138 40.25 -16.57 9.80
N ALA A 139 40.02 -15.51 10.56
CA ALA A 139 38.80 -15.28 11.35
C ALA A 139 37.84 -14.38 10.55
N THR A 140 36.56 -14.76 10.44
CA THR A 140 35.52 -14.00 9.73
C THR A 140 34.48 -13.51 10.71
N SER A 141 34.27 -12.19 10.82
CA SER A 141 33.27 -11.60 11.70
C SER A 141 31.84 -11.85 11.22
N ALA A 142 30.85 -11.60 12.08
CA ALA A 142 29.49 -11.33 11.63
C ALA A 142 29.41 -9.98 10.88
N LEU A 143 28.31 -9.72 10.18
CA LEU A 143 28.07 -8.40 9.56
C LEU A 143 27.93 -7.31 10.64
N LEU A 144 28.38 -6.10 10.30
CA LEU A 144 28.22 -4.90 11.12
C LEU A 144 27.09 -4.04 10.55
N THR A 145 26.23 -3.48 11.41
CA THR A 145 25.21 -2.49 11.04
C THR A 145 25.67 -1.11 11.47
N ALA A 146 25.72 -0.17 10.51
CA ALA A 146 26.09 1.23 10.74
C ALA A 146 25.11 1.90 11.73
N ASN A 147 25.64 2.71 12.66
CA ASN A 147 24.80 3.56 13.50
C ASN A 147 24.37 4.84 12.76
N ALA A 148 23.61 5.71 13.44
CA ALA A 148 23.10 6.96 12.86
C ALA A 148 24.16 8.05 12.66
N ALA A 149 25.33 7.96 13.30
CA ALA A 149 26.35 8.99 13.24
C ALA A 149 27.17 8.85 11.95
N LEU A 150 27.13 9.90 11.11
CA LEU A 150 27.90 9.98 9.87
C LEU A 150 29.40 10.14 10.13
N GLY A 151 30.22 9.62 9.23
CA GLY A 151 31.67 9.79 9.25
C GLY A 151 32.45 8.48 9.12
N SER A 152 33.77 8.62 8.96
CA SER A 152 34.70 7.49 8.85
C SER A 152 35.20 7.04 10.23
N TYR A 153 35.42 5.73 10.37
CA TYR A 153 35.90 5.12 11.60
C TYR A 153 36.63 3.80 11.32
N ILE A 154 37.29 3.25 12.35
CA ILE A 154 38.04 2.00 12.28
C ILE A 154 37.39 0.95 13.17
N VAL A 155 37.13 -0.23 12.62
CA VAL A 155 36.91 -1.45 13.40
C VAL A 155 38.26 -2.13 13.58
N GLN A 156 38.62 -2.44 14.82
CA GLN A 156 39.89 -3.09 15.15
C GLN A 156 39.67 -4.59 15.37
N ALA A 157 40.48 -5.43 14.74
CA ALA A 157 40.62 -6.83 15.06
C ALA A 157 41.87 -7.05 15.92
N SER A 158 41.71 -7.70 17.06
CA SER A 158 42.79 -8.01 18.00
C SER A 158 42.78 -9.48 18.37
N VAL A 159 43.97 -10.06 18.61
CA VAL A 159 44.16 -11.43 19.10
C VAL A 159 45.04 -11.39 20.34
N SER A 160 44.77 -12.25 21.33
CA SER A 160 45.52 -12.27 22.59
C SER A 160 47.01 -12.52 22.36
N GLY A 161 47.87 -11.71 22.99
CA GLY A 161 49.33 -11.84 22.90
C GLY A 161 49.97 -11.07 21.73
N VAL A 162 49.19 -10.31 20.95
CA VAL A 162 49.68 -9.48 19.84
C VAL A 162 49.28 -8.04 20.08
N ASP A 163 50.26 -7.12 20.13
CA ASP A 163 50.01 -5.69 20.41
C ASP A 163 49.46 -4.92 19.21
N SER A 164 49.67 -5.43 17.99
CA SER A 164 49.14 -4.84 16.76
C SER A 164 47.69 -5.27 16.51
N SER A 165 46.96 -4.46 15.72
CA SER A 165 45.58 -4.73 15.33
C SER A 165 45.39 -4.70 13.81
N GLY A 166 44.48 -5.54 13.31
CA GLY A 166 43.95 -5.42 11.96
C GLY A 166 42.93 -4.28 11.89
N ASN A 167 43.17 -3.26 11.07
CA ASN A 167 42.34 -2.05 11.03
C ASN A 167 41.46 -2.02 9.78
N PHE A 168 40.14 -2.16 9.96
CA PHE A 168 39.15 -2.09 8.88
C PHE A 168 38.58 -0.67 8.80
N GLN A 169 38.75 0.00 7.66
CA GLN A 169 38.30 1.36 7.39
C GLN A 169 36.85 1.36 6.92
N LEU A 170 35.95 1.96 7.70
CA LEU A 170 34.52 2.02 7.43
C LEU A 170 34.03 3.47 7.39
N THR A 171 32.93 3.71 6.69
CA THR A 171 32.26 5.02 6.68
C THR A 171 30.74 4.85 6.77
N ASN A 172 30.12 5.53 7.73
CA ASN A 172 28.66 5.73 7.75
C ASN A 172 28.35 6.94 6.86
N PHE A 173 27.71 6.70 5.71
CA PHE A 173 27.51 7.69 4.65
C PHE A 173 26.14 7.49 3.99
N GLY A 174 25.31 8.53 3.93
CA GLY A 174 23.96 8.45 3.37
C GLY A 174 23.73 9.44 2.23
N TRP A 175 22.93 9.03 1.25
CA TRP A 175 22.31 9.95 0.29
C TRP A 175 20.85 10.19 0.67
N TYR A 176 20.39 11.44 0.60
CA TYR A 176 19.08 11.85 1.10
C TYR A 176 18.23 12.48 0.00
N VAL A 177 16.96 12.06 -0.10
CA VAL A 177 15.96 12.61 -1.01
C VAL A 177 14.69 12.95 -0.23
N ALA A 178 14.15 14.16 -0.42
CA ALA A 178 12.92 14.61 0.21
C ALA A 178 12.09 15.48 -0.75
N THR A 179 10.77 15.52 -0.58
CA THR A 179 9.85 16.28 -1.45
C THR A 179 10.07 17.80 -1.42
N ASN A 180 10.69 18.32 -0.36
CA ASN A 180 11.10 19.71 -0.21
C ASN A 180 12.60 19.94 -0.50
N GLY A 181 13.30 18.93 -1.02
CA GLY A 181 14.73 19.00 -1.34
C GLY A 181 15.03 19.81 -2.60
N LEU A 182 16.32 19.93 -2.93
CA LEU A 182 16.82 20.59 -4.15
C LEU A 182 17.97 19.77 -4.74
N ASP A 183 17.88 19.44 -6.02
CA ASP A 183 18.92 18.65 -6.71
C ASP A 183 20.26 19.38 -6.85
N ALA A 184 20.32 20.68 -6.53
CA ALA A 184 21.56 21.44 -6.45
C ALA A 184 22.36 21.19 -5.16
N HIS A 185 21.74 20.63 -4.10
CA HIS A 185 22.43 20.29 -2.85
C HIS A 185 23.48 19.20 -3.04
N ASP A 186 24.37 19.01 -2.05
CA ASP A 186 25.27 17.85 -2.03
C ASP A 186 24.52 16.53 -1.77
N CYS A 187 23.37 16.57 -1.11
CA CYS A 187 22.49 15.44 -0.81
C CYS A 187 23.10 14.42 0.16
N GLN A 188 24.12 14.82 0.93
CA GLN A 188 24.88 13.95 1.84
C GLN A 188 24.50 14.14 3.32
N THR A 189 23.57 15.07 3.61
CA THR A 189 23.03 15.28 4.96
C THR A 189 21.51 15.34 4.95
N PRO A 190 20.83 14.94 6.04
CA PRO A 190 19.38 15.08 6.15
C PRO A 190 18.84 16.51 5.96
N SER A 191 19.65 17.53 6.27
CA SER A 191 19.26 18.95 6.15
C SER A 191 19.38 19.52 4.73
N THR A 192 20.15 18.87 3.86
CA THR A 192 20.38 19.30 2.47
C THR A 192 20.01 18.19 1.47
N PRO A 193 18.79 17.62 1.51
CA PRO A 193 18.43 16.51 0.63
C PRO A 193 18.23 16.98 -0.82
N CYS A 194 18.39 16.05 -1.75
CA CYS A 194 17.99 16.20 -3.16
C CYS A 194 16.46 16.21 -3.28
N ALA A 195 15.95 16.81 -4.35
CA ALA A 195 14.53 16.77 -4.69
C ALA A 195 14.14 15.43 -5.33
N THR A 196 15.06 14.83 -6.09
CA THR A 196 14.82 13.61 -6.87
C THR A 196 15.90 12.55 -6.66
N ILE A 197 15.54 11.29 -6.90
CA ILE A 197 16.48 10.16 -6.90
C ILE A 197 17.52 10.33 -8.02
N ASN A 198 17.10 10.79 -9.21
CA ASN A 198 18.01 11.07 -10.31
C ASN A 198 19.02 12.19 -9.95
N GLY A 199 18.61 13.17 -9.15
CA GLY A 199 19.49 14.21 -8.61
C GLY A 199 20.65 13.61 -7.81
N VAL A 200 20.38 12.60 -6.97
CA VAL A 200 21.43 11.85 -6.25
C VAL A 200 22.29 11.03 -7.20
N LEU A 201 21.68 10.28 -8.13
CA LEU A 201 22.43 9.45 -9.08
C LEU A 201 23.39 10.27 -9.95
N SER A 202 23.07 11.53 -10.21
CA SER A 202 23.94 12.46 -10.96
C SER A 202 25.16 12.96 -10.16
N LYS A 203 25.23 12.72 -8.85
CA LYS A 203 26.33 13.23 -8.01
C LYS A 203 27.66 12.51 -8.30
N PRO A 204 28.77 13.25 -8.42
CA PRO A 204 30.08 12.66 -8.74
C PRO A 204 30.61 11.71 -7.64
N GLY A 205 30.12 11.82 -6.40
CA GLY A 205 30.50 10.94 -5.30
C GLY A 205 29.69 9.65 -5.18
N PHE A 206 28.64 9.47 -6.00
CA PHE A 206 27.78 8.30 -5.95
C PHE A 206 28.52 7.08 -6.50
N LEU A 207 28.68 6.04 -5.68
CA LEU A 207 29.33 4.78 -6.08
C LEU A 207 28.28 3.69 -6.30
N PRO A 208 28.46 2.80 -7.29
CA PRO A 208 27.57 1.66 -7.47
C PRO A 208 27.47 0.81 -6.19
N GLY A 209 26.23 0.55 -5.77
CA GLY A 209 25.90 -0.18 -4.53
C GLY A 209 25.50 0.73 -3.37
N ASP A 210 25.65 2.05 -3.49
CA ASP A 210 25.19 2.99 -2.49
C ASP A 210 23.70 2.87 -2.18
N THR A 211 23.34 3.24 -0.95
CA THR A 211 21.96 3.34 -0.51
C THR A 211 21.47 4.79 -0.54
N ILE A 212 20.28 5.01 -1.10
CA ILE A 212 19.57 6.28 -1.10
C ILE A 212 18.38 6.17 -0.14
N LEU A 213 18.36 7.04 0.88
CA LEU A 213 17.28 7.16 1.83
C LEU A 213 16.28 8.19 1.30
N VAL A 214 15.03 7.77 1.12
CA VAL A 214 13.98 8.58 0.51
C VAL A 214 12.87 8.85 1.51
N GLY A 215 12.59 10.13 1.75
CA GLY A 215 11.52 10.57 2.63
C GLY A 215 10.16 10.08 2.16
N ALA A 216 9.22 9.88 3.09
CA ALA A 216 7.83 9.61 2.78
C ALA A 216 7.22 10.82 2.04
N GLY A 217 6.49 10.55 0.98
CA GLY A 217 5.96 11.59 0.09
C GLY A 217 5.86 11.09 -1.36
N THR A 218 5.38 11.96 -2.24
CA THR A 218 5.20 11.66 -3.67
C THR A 218 6.23 12.40 -4.51
N TYR A 219 6.88 11.66 -5.40
CA TYR A 219 7.96 12.14 -6.27
C TYR A 219 7.55 12.00 -7.73
N PHE A 220 7.81 13.06 -8.49
CA PHE A 220 7.51 13.18 -9.91
C PHE A 220 8.82 13.30 -10.72
N GLY A 221 8.74 13.13 -12.04
CA GLY A 221 9.93 13.20 -12.91
C GLY A 221 9.69 13.95 -14.21
N GLY A 222 10.79 14.48 -14.76
CA GLY A 222 10.80 15.29 -15.99
C GLY A 222 11.17 14.54 -17.27
N GLY A 223 11.58 13.25 -17.21
CA GLY A 223 12.02 12.44 -18.36
C GLY A 223 11.01 11.38 -18.83
N SER A 224 11.39 10.51 -19.78
CA SER A 224 10.53 9.40 -20.25
C SER A 224 10.12 8.44 -19.12
N GLU A 225 10.94 8.38 -18.07
CA GLU A 225 10.72 7.72 -16.80
C GLU A 225 10.78 8.73 -15.65
N VAL A 226 10.19 8.41 -14.49
CA VAL A 226 10.41 9.19 -13.26
C VAL A 226 11.79 8.91 -12.69
N VAL A 227 12.19 7.64 -12.64
CA VAL A 227 13.50 7.22 -12.12
C VAL A 227 14.22 6.31 -13.14
N LEU A 228 15.46 6.64 -13.45
CA LEU A 228 16.34 5.81 -14.30
C LEU A 228 17.50 5.29 -13.46
N LEU A 229 17.58 3.96 -13.31
CA LEU A 229 18.65 3.29 -12.58
C LEU A 229 19.68 2.73 -13.57
N ASP A 230 20.78 3.47 -13.74
CA ASP A 230 21.89 3.15 -14.65
C ASP A 230 23.11 2.54 -13.93
N ARG A 231 23.06 2.45 -12.61
CA ARG A 231 24.11 1.95 -11.72
C ARG A 231 23.51 1.17 -10.56
N ASN A 232 24.29 0.27 -9.99
CA ASN A 232 23.85 -0.52 -8.84
C ASN A 232 23.43 0.40 -7.70
N VAL A 233 22.28 0.15 -7.08
CA VAL A 233 21.73 1.04 -6.06
C VAL A 233 20.74 0.32 -5.13
N ARG A 234 20.66 0.79 -3.89
CA ARG A 234 19.59 0.44 -2.96
C ARG A 234 18.74 1.66 -2.66
N LEU A 235 17.43 1.58 -2.89
CA LEU A 235 16.45 2.61 -2.57
C LEU A 235 15.67 2.19 -1.32
N GLU A 236 15.73 3.01 -0.28
CA GLU A 236 15.04 2.81 1.00
C GLU A 236 14.02 3.92 1.20
N GLY A 237 12.74 3.62 0.98
CA GLY A 237 11.65 4.58 1.06
C GLY A 237 11.04 4.70 2.45
N GLY A 238 10.16 5.70 2.59
CA GLY A 238 9.27 5.83 3.75
C GLY A 238 9.90 6.46 4.99
N TRP A 239 11.03 7.15 4.86
CA TRP A 239 11.66 7.85 5.98
C TRP A 239 10.85 9.06 6.44
N ASN A 240 10.80 9.32 7.75
CA ASN A 240 10.28 10.59 8.27
C ASN A 240 11.16 11.77 7.82
N SER A 241 10.68 13.01 8.01
CA SER A 241 11.40 14.22 7.57
C SER A 241 12.78 14.42 8.20
N SER A 242 13.08 13.73 9.30
CA SER A 242 14.39 13.75 9.96
C SER A 242 15.30 12.56 9.61
N PHE A 243 14.84 11.63 8.78
CA PHE A 243 15.56 10.40 8.41
C PHE A 243 16.02 9.55 9.61
N THR A 244 15.22 9.51 10.67
CA THR A 244 15.50 8.75 11.89
C THR A 244 14.69 7.47 12.00
N SER A 245 13.55 7.38 11.30
CA SER A 245 12.68 6.20 11.32
C SER A 245 11.90 6.03 10.01
N GLN A 246 11.70 4.79 9.56
CA GLN A 246 10.84 4.45 8.42
C GLN A 246 9.39 4.27 8.89
N THR A 247 8.59 5.33 8.83
CA THR A 247 7.19 5.32 9.29
C THR A 247 6.18 5.30 8.14
N GLY A 248 6.61 5.56 6.90
CA GLY A 248 5.72 5.70 5.74
C GLY A 248 6.14 4.87 4.53
N VAL A 249 5.75 5.32 3.35
CA VAL A 249 6.18 4.83 2.04
C VAL A 249 6.55 6.01 1.15
N SER A 250 7.41 5.79 0.16
CA SER A 250 7.75 6.80 -0.85
C SER A 250 7.04 6.46 -2.17
N ALA A 251 6.23 7.36 -2.68
CA ALA A 251 5.49 7.16 -3.92
C ALA A 251 6.23 7.75 -5.11
N ILE A 252 6.49 6.94 -6.14
CA ILE A 252 6.89 7.38 -7.48
C ILE A 252 5.62 7.48 -8.31
N ASP A 253 5.21 8.70 -8.65
CA ASP A 253 4.01 8.95 -9.44
C ASP A 253 4.40 9.47 -10.83
N ALA A 254 4.01 8.72 -11.85
CA ALA A 254 4.37 8.99 -13.23
C ALA A 254 3.30 9.76 -14.03
N SER A 255 2.24 10.23 -13.36
CA SER A 255 1.23 11.18 -13.86
C SER A 255 0.60 10.79 -15.20
N TYR A 256 0.44 9.49 -15.42
CA TYR A 256 -0.08 8.77 -16.59
C TYR A 256 0.66 9.04 -17.92
N MET A 257 1.74 9.82 -17.89
CA MET A 257 2.47 10.25 -19.10
C MET A 257 3.77 9.48 -19.30
N ARG A 258 4.32 8.90 -18.22
CA ARG A 258 5.71 8.42 -18.18
C ARG A 258 5.77 7.01 -17.59
N ARG A 259 6.90 6.34 -17.79
CA ARG A 259 7.20 5.13 -17.00
C ARG A 259 7.55 5.52 -15.57
N GLY A 260 7.25 4.66 -14.60
CA GLY A 260 7.66 4.87 -13.21
C GLY A 260 9.17 4.74 -13.06
N ILE A 261 9.69 3.52 -13.14
CA ILE A 261 11.12 3.22 -12.92
C ILE A 261 11.65 2.37 -14.09
N THR A 262 12.85 2.67 -14.58
CA THR A 262 13.60 1.77 -15.47
C THR A 262 14.93 1.36 -14.85
N ILE A 263 15.25 0.07 -14.95
CA ILE A 263 16.52 -0.54 -14.52
C ILE A 263 17.24 -1.04 -15.76
N ASN A 264 18.41 -0.47 -16.05
CA ASN A 264 19.20 -0.84 -17.23
C ASN A 264 19.83 -2.23 -17.12
N GLY A 265 20.14 -2.83 -18.26
CA GLY A 265 20.89 -4.09 -18.34
C GLY A 265 22.23 -4.01 -17.61
N GLY A 266 22.56 -5.06 -16.84
CA GLY A 266 23.78 -5.12 -16.03
C GLY A 266 23.71 -4.38 -14.68
N VAL A 267 22.60 -3.69 -14.39
CA VAL A 267 22.39 -3.01 -13.11
C VAL A 267 21.70 -3.91 -12.10
N SER A 268 22.13 -3.88 -10.84
CA SER A 268 21.44 -4.48 -9.70
C SER A 268 20.82 -3.42 -8.81
N ALA A 269 19.50 -3.49 -8.65
CA ALA A 269 18.73 -2.56 -7.83
C ALA A 269 17.95 -3.29 -6.72
N THR A 270 17.94 -2.74 -5.52
CA THR A 270 17.00 -3.12 -4.45
C THR A 270 16.09 -1.94 -4.15
N ILE A 271 14.77 -2.14 -4.12
CA ILE A 271 13.79 -1.11 -3.81
C ILE A 271 12.91 -1.60 -2.66
N ASN A 272 12.85 -0.81 -1.58
CA ASN A 272 12.11 -1.15 -0.37
C ASN A 272 11.16 -0.02 0.05
N ARG A 273 9.90 -0.35 0.38
CA ARG A 273 8.86 0.59 0.86
C ARG A 273 8.49 1.70 -0.13
N PHE A 274 8.37 1.33 -1.40
CA PHE A 274 7.90 2.24 -2.45
C PHE A 274 6.49 1.93 -2.93
N VAL A 275 5.79 2.96 -3.39
CA VAL A 275 4.60 2.84 -4.24
C VAL A 275 4.98 3.32 -5.63
N VAL A 276 4.83 2.51 -6.68
CA VAL A 276 5.02 2.96 -8.06
C VAL A 276 3.68 2.99 -8.75
N GLN A 277 3.23 4.18 -9.15
CA GLN A 277 1.85 4.37 -9.57
C GLN A 277 1.65 5.35 -10.71
N ASN A 278 0.46 5.26 -11.30
CA ASN A 278 -0.04 6.17 -12.30
C ASN A 278 0.94 6.36 -13.45
N GLY A 279 1.61 5.29 -13.90
CA GLY A 279 2.49 5.34 -15.07
C GLY A 279 1.81 4.92 -16.36
N SER A 280 2.38 5.36 -17.48
CA SER A 280 2.17 4.71 -18.78
C SER A 280 2.76 3.30 -18.84
N SER A 281 3.62 2.97 -17.87
CA SER A 281 3.96 1.62 -17.39
C SER A 281 4.67 1.78 -16.03
N GLY A 282 4.56 0.80 -15.13
CA GLY A 282 5.12 0.91 -13.77
C GLY A 282 6.63 0.78 -13.73
N ILE A 283 7.15 -0.43 -13.94
CA ILE A 283 8.58 -0.74 -13.90
C ILE A 283 9.02 -1.49 -15.16
N LEU A 284 10.09 -1.01 -15.80
CA LEU A 284 10.86 -1.78 -16.77
C LEU A 284 12.14 -2.30 -16.11
N ASN A 285 12.34 -3.62 -16.08
CA ASN A 285 13.55 -4.23 -15.55
C ASN A 285 14.33 -5.01 -16.62
N ASP A 286 15.41 -4.41 -17.12
CA ASP A 286 16.40 -5.09 -17.98
C ASP A 286 17.59 -5.66 -17.16
N GLY A 287 17.68 -5.31 -15.87
CA GLY A 287 18.74 -5.73 -14.95
C GLY A 287 18.32 -6.76 -13.90
N SER A 288 18.86 -6.65 -12.69
CA SER A 288 18.50 -7.47 -11.54
C SER A 288 17.80 -6.63 -10.48
N LEU A 289 16.51 -6.83 -10.28
CA LEU A 289 15.67 -6.05 -9.37
C LEU A 289 15.18 -6.90 -8.20
N THR A 290 15.39 -6.43 -6.98
CA THR A 290 14.70 -6.94 -5.77
C THR A 290 13.72 -5.90 -5.24
N LEU A 291 12.43 -6.21 -5.24
CA LEU A 291 11.36 -5.42 -4.64
C LEU A 291 10.98 -5.99 -3.27
N ASN A 292 10.97 -5.15 -2.24
CA ASN A 292 10.59 -5.53 -0.89
C ASN A 292 9.52 -4.55 -0.36
N ASN A 293 8.50 -5.06 0.35
CA ASN A 293 7.53 -4.24 1.08
C ASN A 293 6.93 -3.09 0.25
N SER A 294 6.70 -3.33 -1.06
CA SER A 294 6.37 -2.28 -2.02
C SER A 294 5.03 -2.55 -2.71
N THR A 295 4.43 -1.50 -3.27
CA THR A 295 3.18 -1.58 -4.02
C THR A 295 3.38 -1.06 -5.44
N ILE A 296 3.03 -1.85 -6.45
CA ILE A 296 3.01 -1.42 -7.85
C ILE A 296 1.56 -1.38 -8.29
N ALA A 297 1.00 -0.19 -8.51
CA ALA A 297 -0.44 -0.08 -8.74
C ALA A 297 -0.88 1.05 -9.67
N ASN A 298 -2.03 0.88 -10.31
CA ASN A 298 -2.66 1.90 -11.18
C ASN A 298 -1.77 2.33 -12.36
N ASN A 299 -0.89 1.46 -12.84
CA ASN A 299 -0.08 1.71 -14.03
C ASN A 299 -0.77 1.11 -15.26
N SER A 300 -0.83 1.86 -16.36
CA SER A 300 -1.62 1.49 -17.53
C SER A 300 -0.85 1.79 -18.80
N ILE A 301 -0.57 0.74 -19.59
CA ILE A 301 -0.01 0.90 -20.94
C ILE A 301 -1.13 1.06 -21.96
N GLY A 302 -0.92 1.91 -22.97
CA GLY A 302 -1.88 2.13 -24.05
C GLY A 302 -2.16 0.87 -24.87
N PHE A 303 -3.31 0.84 -25.55
CA PHE A 303 -3.86 -0.34 -26.25
C PHE A 303 -2.94 -0.98 -27.30
N TYR A 304 -1.99 -0.22 -27.86
CA TYR A 304 -1.17 -0.64 -29.01
C TYR A 304 0.26 -1.09 -28.66
N LEU A 305 0.63 -1.14 -27.38
CA LEU A 305 2.00 -1.50 -26.97
C LEU A 305 2.04 -2.89 -26.30
N GLU A 306 3.15 -3.61 -26.49
CA GLU A 306 3.37 -4.92 -25.87
C GLU A 306 3.85 -4.78 -24.40
N GLY A 307 3.21 -5.54 -23.49
CA GLY A 307 3.74 -5.98 -22.20
C GLY A 307 3.70 -5.03 -20.98
N GLY A 308 3.45 -5.61 -19.79
CA GLY A 308 3.92 -5.13 -18.47
C GLY A 308 3.30 -3.85 -17.91
N GLY A 309 1.99 -3.83 -17.69
CA GLY A 309 1.29 -2.67 -17.12
C GLY A 309 1.90 -2.24 -15.79
N GLY A 310 2.01 -3.20 -14.86
CA GLY A 310 2.74 -3.04 -13.60
C GLY A 310 4.24 -3.19 -13.80
N ILE A 311 4.70 -4.37 -14.22
CA ILE A 311 6.13 -4.67 -14.41
C ILE A 311 6.37 -5.40 -15.73
N LEU A 312 7.26 -4.86 -16.56
CA LEU A 312 7.90 -5.56 -17.67
C LEU A 312 9.28 -6.03 -17.22
N ASN A 313 9.49 -7.34 -17.14
CA ASN A 313 10.76 -7.92 -16.72
C ASN A 313 11.47 -8.64 -17.88
N ARG A 314 12.64 -8.14 -18.29
CA ARG A 314 13.55 -8.82 -19.23
C ARG A 314 14.76 -9.44 -18.54
N GLY A 315 15.11 -8.95 -17.35
CA GLY A 315 16.20 -9.49 -16.54
C GLY A 315 15.72 -10.43 -15.42
N THR A 316 16.30 -10.28 -14.23
CA THR A 316 15.91 -11.03 -13.03
C THR A 316 15.10 -10.15 -12.09
N LEU A 317 13.92 -10.59 -11.71
CA LEU A 317 13.05 -9.92 -10.75
C LEU A 317 12.83 -10.82 -9.54
N THR A 318 13.05 -10.29 -8.34
CA THR A 318 12.67 -10.92 -7.08
C THR A 318 11.70 -10.00 -6.34
N VAL A 319 10.55 -10.51 -5.94
CA VAL A 319 9.51 -9.74 -5.23
C VAL A 319 9.22 -10.43 -3.90
N ASN A 320 9.43 -9.71 -2.79
CA ASN A 320 9.15 -10.17 -1.44
C ASN A 320 8.13 -9.26 -0.76
N ASN A 321 7.14 -9.82 -0.04
CA ASN A 321 6.21 -9.06 0.80
C ASN A 321 5.61 -7.84 0.08
N SER A 322 5.16 -8.00 -1.17
CA SER A 322 4.75 -6.85 -1.98
C SER A 322 3.40 -7.08 -2.64
N THR A 323 2.74 -5.99 -2.99
CA THR A 323 1.42 -6.00 -3.64
C THR A 323 1.53 -5.43 -5.04
N ILE A 324 1.00 -6.13 -6.04
CA ILE A 324 0.93 -5.68 -7.44
C ILE A 324 -0.54 -5.71 -7.85
N SER A 325 -1.14 -4.53 -8.02
CA SER A 325 -2.60 -4.44 -8.13
C SER A 325 -3.09 -3.33 -9.03
N SER A 326 -4.27 -3.50 -9.64
CA SER A 326 -4.93 -2.47 -10.44
C SER A 326 -4.09 -1.94 -11.61
N ASN A 327 -3.15 -2.74 -12.13
CA ASN A 327 -2.40 -2.38 -13.32
C ASN A 327 -3.09 -2.91 -14.58
N ILE A 328 -2.91 -2.22 -15.71
CA ILE A 328 -3.62 -2.50 -16.96
C ILE A 328 -2.62 -2.63 -18.12
N SER A 329 -2.74 -3.69 -18.92
CA SER A 329 -1.96 -3.85 -20.16
C SER A 329 -2.61 -4.77 -21.17
N ARG A 330 -1.98 -4.99 -22.32
CA ARG A 330 -2.42 -6.04 -23.25
C ARG A 330 -2.12 -7.46 -22.74
N PHE A 331 -0.90 -7.68 -22.23
CA PHE A 331 -0.44 -8.95 -21.67
C PHE A 331 0.39 -8.70 -20.42
N GLY A 332 0.28 -9.58 -19.41
CA GLY A 332 1.03 -9.48 -18.17
C GLY A 332 0.74 -8.17 -17.44
N SER A 333 -0.53 -7.91 -17.17
CA SER A 333 -0.98 -6.63 -16.61
C SER A 333 -0.37 -6.35 -15.24
N GLY A 334 -0.23 -7.37 -14.39
CA GLY A 334 0.60 -7.28 -13.19
C GLY A 334 2.08 -7.38 -13.54
N ILE A 335 2.50 -8.53 -14.08
CA ILE A 335 3.87 -8.82 -14.49
C ILE A 335 3.88 -9.50 -15.86
N TYR A 336 4.61 -8.91 -16.80
CA TYR A 336 4.99 -9.55 -18.06
C TYR A 336 6.47 -9.95 -18.02
N ASN A 337 6.74 -11.25 -18.07
CA ASN A 337 8.07 -11.80 -17.88
C ASN A 337 8.70 -12.36 -19.18
N GLN A 338 9.85 -11.82 -19.54
CA GLN A 338 10.75 -12.28 -20.61
C GLN A 338 12.05 -12.89 -20.04
N GLY A 339 12.29 -12.76 -18.73
CA GLY A 339 13.46 -13.29 -18.03
C GLY A 339 13.09 -14.23 -16.88
N THR A 340 13.64 -14.00 -15.68
CA THR A 340 13.34 -14.80 -14.47
C THR A 340 12.59 -13.97 -13.42
N VAL A 341 11.51 -14.52 -12.86
CA VAL A 341 10.78 -13.94 -11.73
C VAL A 341 10.77 -14.90 -10.54
N ASN A 342 11.04 -14.37 -9.34
CA ASN A 342 10.89 -15.08 -8.07
C ASN A 342 9.91 -14.32 -7.17
N LEU A 343 8.74 -14.89 -6.90
CA LEU A 343 7.70 -14.30 -6.05
C LEU A 343 7.65 -15.00 -4.69
N ASN A 344 7.80 -14.23 -3.62
CA ASN A 344 7.81 -14.75 -2.25
C ASN A 344 6.86 -13.93 -1.37
N ASN A 345 5.76 -14.53 -0.91
CA ASN A 345 4.83 -13.85 -0.02
C ASN A 345 4.28 -12.56 -0.66
N THR A 346 3.85 -12.68 -1.92
CA THR A 346 3.41 -11.55 -2.76
C THR A 346 1.92 -11.68 -3.05
N THR A 347 1.22 -10.57 -3.24
CA THR A 347 -0.18 -10.55 -3.69
C THR A 347 -0.27 -9.85 -5.05
N ILE A 348 -0.73 -10.58 -6.08
CA ILE A 348 -0.98 -10.07 -7.43
C ILE A 348 -2.48 -10.18 -7.71
N SER A 349 -3.19 -9.06 -7.68
CA SER A 349 -4.66 -9.05 -7.76
C SER A 349 -5.24 -7.83 -8.44
N PHE A 350 -6.45 -7.93 -8.97
CA PHE A 350 -7.15 -6.82 -9.62
C PHE A 350 -6.39 -6.17 -10.79
N ASN A 351 -5.42 -6.87 -11.39
CA ASN A 351 -4.78 -6.41 -12.63
C ASN A 351 -5.62 -6.86 -13.83
N GLN A 352 -5.61 -6.05 -14.89
CA GLN A 352 -6.54 -6.18 -16.01
C GLN A 352 -5.82 -6.25 -17.36
N THR A 353 -6.12 -7.24 -18.19
CA THR A 353 -5.66 -7.26 -19.58
C THR A 353 -6.71 -6.74 -20.56
N TYR A 354 -6.28 -6.18 -21.70
CA TYR A 354 -7.16 -5.83 -22.83
C TYR A 354 -7.45 -7.03 -23.74
N ASP A 355 -6.53 -7.99 -23.77
CA ASP A 355 -6.64 -9.16 -24.62
C ASP A 355 -7.36 -10.29 -23.84
N PRO A 356 -8.42 -10.90 -24.40
CA PRO A 356 -9.09 -12.06 -23.80
C PRO A 356 -8.18 -13.27 -23.60
N SER A 357 -7.08 -13.36 -24.35
CA SER A 357 -6.05 -14.39 -24.18
C SER A 357 -4.96 -13.99 -23.18
N GLY A 358 -5.01 -12.76 -22.65
CA GLY A 358 -4.07 -12.24 -21.68
C GLY A 358 -4.26 -12.81 -20.27
N SER A 359 -3.28 -12.51 -19.42
CA SER A 359 -3.30 -12.83 -17.99
C SER A 359 -2.52 -11.77 -17.21
N ALA A 360 -2.75 -11.68 -15.90
CA ALA A 360 -2.01 -10.74 -15.05
C ALA A 360 -0.56 -11.15 -14.82
N LEU A 361 -0.33 -12.45 -14.64
CA LEU A 361 1.00 -13.03 -14.52
C LEU A 361 1.31 -13.86 -15.76
N SER A 362 2.07 -13.30 -16.69
CA SER A 362 2.39 -13.98 -17.95
C SER A 362 3.88 -13.94 -18.25
N GLY A 363 4.31 -14.78 -19.17
CA GLY A 363 5.63 -14.69 -19.75
C GLY A 363 5.61 -14.92 -21.26
N SER A 364 6.67 -14.49 -21.93
CA SER A 364 6.85 -14.72 -23.36
C SER A 364 7.14 -16.22 -23.61
N ALA A 365 6.23 -16.89 -24.32
CA ALA A 365 6.42 -18.27 -24.75
C ALA A 365 7.55 -18.42 -25.78
N LEU A 366 7.92 -17.33 -26.47
CA LEU A 366 8.99 -17.30 -27.47
C LEU A 366 10.37 -17.12 -26.84
N GLU A 367 10.45 -16.46 -25.68
CA GLU A 367 11.72 -16.13 -25.02
C GLU A 367 12.01 -16.98 -23.77
N GLY A 368 11.09 -17.89 -23.39
CA GLY A 368 11.34 -18.90 -22.35
C GLY A 368 11.34 -18.37 -20.91
N GLY A 369 10.55 -17.32 -20.62
CA GLY A 369 10.49 -16.71 -19.29
C GLY A 369 10.08 -17.69 -18.18
N THR A 370 10.87 -17.78 -17.10
CA THR A 370 10.62 -18.66 -15.94
C THR A 370 10.03 -17.88 -14.77
N ILE A 371 8.96 -18.40 -14.16
CA ILE A 371 8.31 -17.81 -13.00
C ILE A 371 8.32 -18.81 -11.85
N ASN A 372 8.98 -18.46 -10.74
CA ASN A 372 8.95 -19.21 -9.50
C ASN A 372 8.06 -18.48 -8.48
N LEU A 373 7.16 -19.19 -7.82
CA LEU A 373 6.36 -18.61 -6.72
C LEU A 373 6.25 -19.54 -5.52
N ARG A 374 6.25 -18.94 -4.32
CA ARG A 374 5.92 -19.61 -3.06
C ARG A 374 5.15 -18.64 -2.15
N ASN A 375 4.26 -19.19 -1.33
CA ASN A 375 3.44 -18.40 -0.40
C ASN A 375 2.74 -17.19 -1.08
N THR A 376 2.40 -17.27 -2.36
CA THR A 376 1.97 -16.11 -3.17
C THR A 376 0.51 -16.24 -3.60
N ILE A 377 -0.22 -15.13 -3.61
CA ILE A 377 -1.58 -15.04 -4.15
C ILE A 377 -1.53 -14.44 -5.56
N VAL A 378 -2.14 -15.11 -6.54
CA VAL A 378 -2.43 -14.58 -7.88
C VAL A 378 -3.91 -14.83 -8.16
N ALA A 379 -4.75 -13.81 -7.98
CA ALA A 379 -6.20 -13.97 -8.00
C ALA A 379 -6.94 -12.66 -8.28
N LYS A 380 -8.22 -12.73 -8.65
CA LYS A 380 -9.07 -11.55 -8.92
C LYS A 380 -8.56 -10.69 -10.08
N ASN A 381 -7.76 -11.25 -10.98
CA ASN A 381 -7.35 -10.56 -12.19
C ASN A 381 -8.37 -10.78 -13.32
N SER A 382 -8.43 -9.87 -14.29
CA SER A 382 -9.44 -9.89 -15.36
C SER A 382 -8.85 -9.61 -16.75
N THR A 383 -9.56 -9.99 -17.82
CA THR A 383 -9.19 -9.78 -19.23
C THR A 383 -10.15 -8.84 -19.96
N ASP A 384 -11.10 -8.26 -19.22
CA ASP A 384 -12.18 -7.47 -19.76
C ASP A 384 -12.35 -6.20 -18.90
N ARG A 385 -12.55 -5.06 -19.58
CA ARG A 385 -12.97 -3.79 -18.95
C ARG A 385 -14.44 -3.78 -18.59
N SER A 386 -15.23 -4.68 -19.18
CA SER A 386 -16.56 -5.07 -18.73
C SER A 386 -16.41 -6.20 -17.71
N LEU A 387 -17.08 -6.11 -16.57
CA LEU A 387 -17.15 -7.19 -15.58
C LEU A 387 -18.02 -8.36 -16.09
N SER A 388 -17.86 -8.74 -17.36
CA SER A 388 -18.54 -9.88 -17.95
C SER A 388 -17.95 -11.17 -17.38
N LEU A 389 -18.84 -12.13 -17.11
CA LEU A 389 -18.67 -13.39 -16.40
C LEU A 389 -17.64 -14.38 -16.97
N TYR A 390 -16.65 -13.94 -17.75
CA TYR A 390 -15.57 -14.79 -18.22
C TYR A 390 -14.36 -14.66 -17.28
N PRO A 391 -14.04 -15.69 -16.47
CA PRO A 391 -12.90 -15.63 -15.59
C PRO A 391 -11.63 -15.68 -16.45
N ALA A 392 -10.95 -14.55 -16.51
CA ALA A 392 -9.62 -14.44 -17.08
C ALA A 392 -8.64 -15.39 -16.39
N PRO A 393 -7.71 -16.00 -17.12
CA PRO A 393 -6.55 -16.65 -16.52
C PRO A 393 -5.82 -15.70 -15.56
N ASP A 394 -5.69 -16.07 -14.28
CA ASP A 394 -4.84 -15.30 -13.36
C ASP A 394 -3.37 -15.38 -13.79
N CYS A 395 -3.02 -16.46 -14.48
CA CYS A 395 -1.70 -16.72 -15.02
C CYS A 395 -1.75 -17.37 -16.41
N GLY A 396 -0.74 -17.09 -17.23
CA GLY A 396 -0.66 -17.51 -18.64
C GLY A 396 0.27 -18.69 -18.91
N SER A 397 0.62 -18.87 -20.19
CA SER A 397 1.36 -20.03 -20.74
C SER A 397 2.85 -20.11 -20.37
N ALA A 398 3.36 -19.25 -19.49
CA ALA A 398 4.73 -19.34 -19.00
C ALA A 398 4.97 -20.64 -18.21
N THR A 399 6.22 -21.11 -18.14
CA THR A 399 6.59 -22.16 -17.19
C THR A 399 6.53 -21.58 -15.78
N ILE A 400 5.55 -22.05 -15.00
CA ILE A 400 5.38 -21.62 -13.61
C ILE A 400 5.74 -22.76 -12.67
N VAL A 401 6.80 -22.55 -11.89
CA VAL A 401 7.32 -23.49 -10.91
C VAL A 401 6.82 -23.10 -9.52
N SER A 402 6.03 -23.98 -8.91
CA SER A 402 5.55 -23.80 -7.55
C SER A 402 6.58 -24.28 -6.53
N GLY A 403 6.92 -23.41 -5.58
CA GLY A 403 7.58 -23.76 -4.31
C GLY A 403 6.60 -24.11 -3.19
N GLY A 404 5.30 -24.23 -3.50
CA GLY A 404 4.22 -24.58 -2.58
C GLY A 404 3.54 -23.39 -1.90
N TYR A 405 2.39 -23.70 -1.28
CA TYR A 405 1.59 -22.79 -0.47
C TYR A 405 1.10 -21.51 -1.17
N ASN A 406 0.77 -21.59 -2.44
CA ASN A 406 0.23 -20.47 -3.23
C ASN A 406 -1.31 -20.50 -3.31
N ILE A 407 -1.93 -19.37 -3.63
CA ILE A 407 -3.33 -19.32 -4.06
C ILE A 407 -3.39 -18.81 -5.49
N ILE A 408 -3.92 -19.62 -6.41
CA ILE A 408 -4.23 -19.21 -7.78
C ILE A 408 -5.75 -19.19 -7.96
N GLY A 409 -6.33 -18.02 -8.19
CA GLY A 409 -7.79 -17.83 -8.26
C GLY A 409 -8.45 -18.51 -9.45
N ASN A 410 -7.75 -18.59 -10.58
CA ASN A 410 -8.16 -19.26 -11.81
C ASN A 410 -6.94 -19.79 -12.57
N THR A 411 -6.85 -21.11 -12.71
CA THR A 411 -5.73 -21.78 -13.39
C THR A 411 -5.97 -22.02 -14.89
N SER A 412 -7.06 -21.52 -15.46
CA SER A 412 -7.35 -21.68 -16.90
C SER A 412 -6.19 -21.16 -17.74
N ASN A 413 -5.70 -21.94 -18.71
CA ASN A 413 -4.55 -21.58 -19.58
C ASN A 413 -3.24 -21.22 -18.84
N CYS A 414 -3.11 -21.63 -17.58
CA CYS A 414 -1.93 -21.37 -16.78
C CYS A 414 -0.95 -22.56 -16.84
N GLY A 415 0.33 -22.28 -17.06
CA GLY A 415 1.40 -23.29 -16.98
C GLY A 415 1.76 -23.73 -15.56
N PHE A 416 0.84 -23.56 -14.59
CA PHE A 416 1.05 -23.86 -13.17
C PHE A 416 0.74 -25.32 -12.85
N GLN A 417 1.69 -26.00 -12.24
CA GLN A 417 1.51 -27.34 -11.69
C GLN A 417 1.50 -27.25 -10.15
N PRO A 418 0.35 -27.50 -9.50
CA PRO A 418 0.24 -27.42 -8.05
C PRO A 418 1.15 -28.42 -7.35
N THR A 419 1.69 -27.99 -6.21
CA THR A 419 2.51 -28.78 -5.28
C THR A 419 1.91 -28.69 -3.87
N SER A 420 2.66 -29.12 -2.86
CA SER A 420 2.16 -29.17 -1.47
C SER A 420 1.68 -27.80 -0.99
N GLY A 421 0.46 -27.77 -0.43
CA GLY A 421 -0.14 -26.59 0.17
C GLY A 421 -0.72 -25.56 -0.81
N ASP A 422 -0.57 -25.76 -2.12
CA ASP A 422 -1.19 -24.87 -3.12
C ASP A 422 -2.72 -25.02 -3.12
N ILE A 423 -3.43 -23.89 -3.25
CA ILE A 423 -4.88 -23.80 -3.35
C ILE A 423 -5.20 -23.19 -4.72
N THR A 424 -6.03 -23.84 -5.53
CA THR A 424 -6.34 -23.39 -6.89
C THR A 424 -7.84 -23.27 -7.11
N ASN A 425 -8.24 -22.37 -8.01
CA ASN A 425 -9.63 -22.13 -8.39
C ASN A 425 -10.53 -21.73 -7.21
N VAL A 426 -9.97 -20.94 -6.29
CA VAL A 426 -10.65 -20.46 -5.08
C VAL A 426 -10.46 -18.95 -4.93
N ASP A 427 -11.53 -18.25 -4.57
CA ASP A 427 -11.47 -16.84 -4.19
C ASP A 427 -10.69 -16.66 -2.87
N PRO A 428 -9.56 -15.91 -2.87
CA PRO A 428 -8.83 -15.62 -1.64
C PRO A 428 -9.56 -14.69 -0.67
N LYS A 429 -10.74 -14.14 -1.02
CA LYS A 429 -11.53 -13.21 -0.21
C LYS A 429 -10.68 -12.04 0.30
N LEU A 430 -10.14 -11.27 -0.63
CA LEU A 430 -9.33 -10.09 -0.34
C LEU A 430 -10.21 -8.83 -0.22
N GLY A 431 -9.84 -7.94 0.70
CA GLY A 431 -10.40 -6.59 0.81
C GLY A 431 -9.85 -5.64 -0.28
N PRO A 432 -10.30 -4.38 -0.32
CA PRO A 432 -9.83 -3.39 -1.28
C PRO A 432 -8.35 -3.04 -1.09
N LEU A 433 -7.72 -2.46 -2.13
CA LEU A 433 -6.36 -1.92 -2.04
C LEU A 433 -6.41 -0.61 -1.23
N GLN A 434 -5.92 -0.65 0.01
CA GLN A 434 -5.95 0.52 0.90
C GLN A 434 -4.87 0.45 1.98
N ALA A 435 -4.77 1.51 2.78
CA ALA A 435 -3.95 1.56 3.98
C ALA A 435 -4.59 0.71 5.10
N ASN A 436 -4.22 -0.57 5.19
CA ASN A 436 -4.75 -1.51 6.19
C ASN A 436 -3.94 -1.45 7.48
N ASP A 437 -4.17 -0.41 8.30
CA ASP A 437 -3.48 -0.14 9.57
C ASP A 437 -1.99 0.23 9.43
N SER A 438 -1.55 0.53 8.20
CA SER A 438 -0.24 1.15 7.92
C SER A 438 -0.32 2.00 6.64
N PRO A 439 0.65 2.91 6.40
CA PRO A 439 0.73 3.66 5.14
C PRO A 439 0.98 2.82 3.88
N ALA A 440 1.36 1.53 4.03
CA ALA A 440 1.55 0.64 2.89
C ALA A 440 0.19 0.17 2.33
N LEU A 441 -0.04 0.40 1.04
CA LEU A 441 -1.25 -0.03 0.35
C LEU A 441 -1.21 -1.54 0.09
N THR A 442 -2.17 -2.27 0.65
CA THR A 442 -2.24 -3.74 0.60
C THR A 442 -3.67 -4.22 0.40
N HIS A 443 -3.82 -5.51 0.10
CA HIS A 443 -5.11 -6.23 0.15
C HIS A 443 -5.15 -7.12 1.40
N ALA A 444 -5.90 -6.71 2.43
CA ALA A 444 -6.05 -7.53 3.64
C ALA A 444 -6.93 -8.77 3.36
N PRO A 445 -6.53 -9.97 3.83
CA PRO A 445 -7.42 -11.13 3.87
C PRO A 445 -8.67 -10.83 4.70
N LEU A 446 -9.86 -11.08 4.14
CA LEU A 446 -11.12 -10.91 4.85
C LEU A 446 -11.40 -12.13 5.76
N PHE A 447 -12.39 -11.98 6.65
CA PHE A 447 -12.88 -13.08 7.46
C PHE A 447 -13.19 -14.31 6.60
N SER A 448 -12.73 -15.49 7.03
CA SER A 448 -12.83 -16.78 6.32
C SER A 448 -12.05 -16.88 5.00
N SER A 449 -11.07 -16.00 4.78
CA SER A 449 -10.14 -16.11 3.67
C SER A 449 -9.35 -17.44 3.77
N PRO A 450 -9.22 -18.18 2.65
CA PRO A 450 -8.39 -19.38 2.58
C PRO A 450 -6.88 -19.08 2.66
N ALA A 451 -6.47 -17.82 2.60
CA ALA A 451 -5.07 -17.41 2.79
C ALA A 451 -4.62 -17.47 4.26
N ILE A 452 -5.58 -17.38 5.19
CA ILE A 452 -5.30 -17.22 6.62
C ILE A 452 -4.75 -18.52 7.19
N ASN A 453 -3.58 -18.44 7.82
CA ASN A 453 -2.82 -19.56 8.37
C ASN A 453 -2.59 -20.72 7.38
N ALA A 454 -2.49 -20.40 6.09
CA ALA A 454 -2.38 -21.38 5.02
C ALA A 454 -0.99 -21.46 4.37
N GLY A 455 -0.07 -20.55 4.73
CA GLY A 455 1.29 -20.51 4.20
C GLY A 455 2.16 -21.68 4.67
N ASN A 456 3.43 -21.66 4.26
CA ASN A 456 4.40 -22.68 4.61
C ASN A 456 4.57 -22.81 6.15
N PRO A 457 4.36 -24.01 6.75
CA PRO A 457 4.58 -24.26 8.18
C PRO A 457 6.01 -24.01 8.67
N ALA A 458 7.01 -24.06 7.77
CA ALA A 458 8.40 -23.74 8.09
C ALA A 458 8.66 -22.22 8.18
N GLY A 459 7.65 -21.39 7.92
CA GLY A 459 7.71 -19.94 7.95
C GLY A 459 7.71 -19.28 6.57
N CYS A 460 7.45 -17.98 6.57
CA CYS A 460 7.41 -17.16 5.37
C CYS A 460 8.81 -16.68 4.97
N SER A 461 9.46 -17.38 4.05
CA SER A 461 10.80 -17.04 3.58
C SER A 461 10.78 -16.16 2.33
N GLY A 462 11.64 -15.15 2.30
CA GLY A 462 11.99 -14.38 1.10
C GLY A 462 13.28 -14.89 0.46
N SER A 463 13.85 -14.11 -0.45
CA SER A 463 15.15 -14.41 -1.07
C SER A 463 16.34 -14.31 -0.12
N ALA A 464 16.25 -13.50 0.93
CA ALA A 464 17.34 -13.25 1.89
C ALA A 464 17.19 -14.04 3.22
N GLY A 465 16.25 -14.97 3.31
CA GLY A 465 15.95 -15.72 4.53
C GLY A 465 14.53 -15.52 5.03
N MET A 466 14.31 -15.71 6.33
CA MET A 466 12.97 -15.66 6.93
C MET A 466 12.48 -14.23 7.05
N LEU A 467 11.23 -13.97 6.64
CA LEU A 467 10.58 -12.66 6.74
C LEU A 467 9.90 -12.58 8.09
N THR A 468 10.37 -11.67 8.94
CA THR A 468 9.85 -11.50 10.31
C THR A 468 8.65 -10.55 10.36
N THR A 469 8.43 -9.75 9.32
CA THR A 469 7.28 -8.86 9.19
C THR A 469 6.59 -9.05 7.84
N ASP A 470 5.32 -8.65 7.75
CA ASP A 470 4.57 -8.53 6.50
C ASP A 470 4.88 -7.20 5.79
N GLN A 471 4.23 -6.93 4.66
CA GLN A 471 4.44 -5.70 3.88
C GLN A 471 4.23 -4.41 4.70
N ARG A 472 3.30 -4.44 5.66
CA ARG A 472 2.91 -3.29 6.49
C ARG A 472 3.94 -3.01 7.57
N GLY A 473 4.80 -4.00 7.86
CA GLY A 473 5.75 -3.98 8.96
C GLY A 473 5.21 -4.66 10.22
N PHE A 474 4.05 -5.30 10.16
CA PHE A 474 3.54 -6.07 11.30
C PHE A 474 4.23 -7.42 11.38
N PRO A 475 4.46 -7.98 12.59
CA PRO A 475 5.12 -9.27 12.75
C PRO A 475 4.39 -10.40 12.01
N ARG A 476 5.14 -11.31 11.37
CA ARG A 476 4.60 -12.57 10.88
C ARG A 476 4.43 -13.53 12.06
N VAL A 477 3.18 -13.74 12.46
CA VAL A 477 2.85 -14.58 13.62
C VAL A 477 2.35 -15.95 13.15
N GLY A 478 2.95 -17.02 13.65
CA GLY A 478 2.42 -18.37 13.44
C GLY A 478 2.62 -18.97 12.10
N ARG A 479 1.68 -19.84 11.73
CA ARG A 479 1.69 -20.37 10.39
C ARG A 479 1.31 -19.19 9.52
N CYS A 480 2.28 -18.66 8.81
CA CYS A 480 2.07 -17.40 8.14
C CYS A 480 0.95 -17.47 7.10
N ASP A 481 0.32 -16.34 6.85
CA ASP A 481 -0.67 -16.21 5.80
C ASP A 481 -0.01 -16.31 4.41
N ILE A 482 -0.77 -16.80 3.43
CA ILE A 482 -0.36 -16.74 2.02
C ILE A 482 -0.49 -15.27 1.56
N GLY A 483 0.54 -14.74 0.89
CA GLY A 483 0.55 -13.39 0.33
C GLY A 483 1.30 -12.34 1.17
N ALA A 484 1.09 -11.07 0.82
CA ALA A 484 1.89 -9.95 1.33
C ALA A 484 1.54 -9.50 2.76
N VAL A 485 0.40 -9.93 3.29
CA VAL A 485 -0.18 -9.46 4.55
C VAL A 485 -0.29 -10.62 5.53
N GLU A 486 0.01 -10.35 6.80
CA GLU A 486 -0.20 -11.29 7.90
C GLU A 486 -1.37 -10.82 8.79
N THR A 487 -2.40 -11.65 8.93
CA THR A 487 -3.50 -11.40 9.86
C THR A 487 -2.99 -11.45 11.31
N GLN A 488 -3.11 -10.35 12.04
CA GLN A 488 -2.64 -10.27 13.42
C GLN A 488 -3.61 -10.95 14.41
N PRO A 489 -3.16 -11.32 15.62
CA PRO A 489 -4.04 -11.85 16.64
C PRO A 489 -5.18 -10.86 16.95
N LEU A 490 -6.37 -11.37 17.26
CA LEU A 490 -7.57 -10.57 17.52
C LEU A 490 -8.14 -9.79 16.32
N GLU A 491 -7.44 -9.65 15.18
CA GLU A 491 -7.95 -8.93 14.01
C GLU A 491 -9.26 -9.54 13.46
N LEU A 492 -9.42 -10.87 13.54
CA LEU A 492 -10.67 -11.53 13.13
C LEU A 492 -11.75 -11.54 14.22
N SER A 493 -11.53 -10.88 15.36
CA SER A 493 -12.59 -10.69 16.34
C SER A 493 -13.69 -9.83 15.71
N ALA A 494 -14.94 -10.15 16.00
CA ALA A 494 -16.08 -9.47 15.40
C ALA A 494 -17.17 -9.22 16.44
N LYS A 495 -17.80 -8.05 16.33
CA LYS A 495 -19.00 -7.72 17.08
C LYS A 495 -20.17 -7.69 16.12
N VAL A 496 -21.25 -8.37 16.47
CA VAL A 496 -22.48 -8.41 15.68
C VAL A 496 -23.66 -8.09 16.58
N VAL A 497 -24.77 -7.68 15.97
CA VAL A 497 -26.06 -7.51 16.63
C VAL A 497 -27.07 -8.43 15.96
N ASN A 498 -27.94 -9.06 16.75
CA ASN A 498 -28.95 -9.98 16.22
C ASN A 498 -30.01 -9.29 15.37
N ASN A 499 -30.28 -8.01 15.66
CA ASN A 499 -31.21 -7.19 14.93
C ASN A 499 -30.61 -5.79 14.75
N SER A 500 -30.31 -5.44 13.51
CA SER A 500 -29.73 -4.14 13.13
C SER A 500 -30.77 -3.02 13.04
N SER A 501 -32.06 -3.31 13.23
CA SER A 501 -33.16 -2.33 13.25
C SER A 501 -34.14 -2.63 14.37
N VAL A 502 -34.33 -1.71 15.31
CA VAL A 502 -35.27 -1.88 16.42
C VAL A 502 -36.09 -0.62 16.63
N SER A 503 -37.37 -0.76 16.94
CA SER A 503 -38.21 0.39 17.30
C SER A 503 -37.70 1.12 18.54
N ASN A 504 -38.13 2.36 18.73
CA ASN A 504 -37.92 3.09 19.98
C ASN A 504 -38.48 2.28 21.16
N GLY A 505 -37.66 2.04 22.19
CA GLY A 505 -37.99 1.14 23.31
C GLY A 505 -37.74 -0.36 23.05
N GLY A 506 -37.38 -0.72 21.81
CA GLY A 506 -37.04 -2.08 21.39
C GLY A 506 -35.72 -2.59 21.97
N THR A 507 -35.44 -3.87 21.77
CA THR A 507 -34.28 -4.56 22.36
C THR A 507 -33.40 -5.21 21.29
N ALA A 508 -32.09 -5.14 21.48
CA ALA A 508 -31.08 -5.77 20.64
C ALA A 508 -30.12 -6.60 21.49
N THR A 509 -29.62 -7.69 20.93
CA THR A 509 -28.60 -8.55 21.54
C THR A 509 -27.31 -8.41 20.75
N PHE A 510 -26.25 -7.99 21.44
CA PHE A 510 -24.90 -7.89 20.91
C PHE A 510 -24.12 -9.15 21.25
N SER A 511 -23.37 -9.65 20.26
CA SER A 511 -22.46 -10.79 20.42
C SER A 511 -21.07 -10.40 19.93
N LEU A 512 -20.08 -10.48 20.82
CA LEU A 512 -18.67 -10.26 20.52
C LEU A 512 -17.95 -11.61 20.49
N GLY A 513 -17.48 -12.02 19.31
CA GLY A 513 -16.57 -13.15 19.16
C GLY A 513 -15.12 -12.69 19.16
N ILE A 514 -14.36 -13.05 20.20
CA ILE A 514 -12.93 -12.77 20.37
C ILE A 514 -12.15 -13.94 19.81
N ARG A 515 -11.31 -13.71 18.80
CA ARG A 515 -10.57 -14.78 18.11
C ARG A 515 -9.06 -14.60 18.24
N ASN A 516 -8.36 -15.62 18.73
CA ASN A 516 -6.91 -15.62 18.74
C ASN A 516 -6.37 -16.50 17.60
N ASN A 517 -5.93 -15.86 16.51
CA ASN A 517 -5.25 -16.56 15.39
C ASN A 517 -3.72 -16.47 15.47
N GLY A 518 -3.17 -16.07 16.62
CA GLY A 518 -1.73 -16.04 16.85
C GLY A 518 -1.15 -17.40 17.26
N ILE A 519 0.12 -17.41 17.72
CA ILE A 519 0.88 -18.63 18.05
C ILE A 519 0.86 -19.06 19.50
N SER A 520 0.44 -18.18 20.38
CA SER A 520 0.44 -18.44 21.80
C SER A 520 -0.92 -18.09 22.37
N ASN A 521 -1.28 -18.80 23.44
CA ASN A 521 -2.49 -18.50 24.17
C ASN A 521 -2.35 -17.09 24.75
N LEU A 522 -3.31 -16.22 24.46
CA LEU A 522 -3.40 -14.93 25.11
C LEU A 522 -4.04 -15.18 26.48
N THR A 523 -3.33 -14.92 27.57
CA THR A 523 -3.79 -15.28 28.94
C THR A 523 -4.48 -14.14 29.69
N ASN A 524 -4.32 -12.90 29.22
CA ASN A 524 -4.82 -11.69 29.87
C ASN A 524 -5.58 -10.79 28.88
N VAL A 525 -6.43 -11.38 28.02
CA VAL A 525 -7.24 -10.58 27.10
C VAL A 525 -8.28 -9.81 27.91
N ARG A 526 -8.33 -8.51 27.73
CA ARG A 526 -9.27 -7.59 28.39
C ARG A 526 -10.23 -7.04 27.38
N VAL A 527 -11.51 -7.06 27.74
CA VAL A 527 -12.58 -6.46 26.95
C VAL A 527 -13.22 -5.36 27.75
N THR A 528 -13.42 -4.20 27.11
CA THR A 528 -14.19 -3.08 27.65
C THR A 528 -15.19 -2.60 26.61
N ASP A 529 -16.47 -2.61 26.96
CA ASP A 529 -17.58 -2.24 26.10
C ASP A 529 -18.50 -1.31 26.87
N THR A 530 -18.40 -0.01 26.56
CA THR A 530 -19.22 1.02 27.20
C THR A 530 -20.46 1.22 26.37
N LEU A 531 -21.62 0.89 26.93
CA LEU A 531 -22.89 1.13 26.26
C LEU A 531 -23.07 2.62 25.97
N PRO A 532 -23.40 3.02 24.73
CA PRO A 532 -23.80 4.37 24.41
C PRO A 532 -24.97 4.83 25.28
N ILE A 533 -25.09 6.13 25.53
CA ILE A 533 -26.15 6.73 26.37
C ILE A 533 -27.57 6.41 25.89
N GLN A 534 -27.74 6.05 24.61
CA GLN A 534 -29.01 5.65 24.02
C GLN A 534 -29.39 4.19 24.32
N LEU A 535 -28.48 3.39 24.91
CA LEU A 535 -28.73 2.01 25.29
C LEU A 535 -28.74 1.84 26.80
N THR A 536 -29.70 1.07 27.30
CA THR A 536 -29.69 0.55 28.67
C THR A 536 -29.50 -0.96 28.64
N TYR A 537 -28.57 -1.46 29.44
CA TYR A 537 -28.36 -2.90 29.59
C TYR A 537 -29.61 -3.64 30.08
N ILE A 538 -29.85 -4.84 29.56
CA ILE A 538 -30.92 -5.72 30.02
C ILE A 538 -30.35 -6.67 31.09
N SER A 539 -30.83 -6.55 32.32
CA SER A 539 -30.41 -7.39 33.45
C SER A 539 -30.47 -8.89 33.12
N ASN A 540 -29.47 -9.64 33.59
CA ASN A 540 -29.33 -11.10 33.40
C ASN A 540 -29.15 -11.58 31.95
N SER A 541 -28.86 -10.69 31.00
CA SER A 541 -28.62 -11.06 29.60
C SER A 541 -27.14 -11.29 29.25
N LEU A 542 -26.21 -10.98 30.16
CA LEU A 542 -24.77 -11.07 29.92
C LEU A 542 -24.28 -12.50 30.13
N SER A 543 -23.56 -13.03 29.15
CA SER A 543 -22.95 -14.36 29.20
C SER A 543 -21.64 -14.40 28.42
N ALA A 544 -20.77 -15.34 28.75
CA ALA A 544 -19.57 -15.63 27.97
C ALA A 544 -19.35 -17.15 27.87
N THR A 545 -18.79 -17.63 26.76
CA THR A 545 -18.46 -19.06 26.59
C THR A 545 -17.30 -19.53 27.46
N SER A 546 -16.48 -18.61 27.95
CA SER A 546 -15.36 -18.84 28.86
C SER A 546 -15.06 -17.55 29.64
N GLY A 547 -14.44 -17.67 30.81
CA GLY A 547 -14.18 -16.55 31.73
C GLY A 547 -15.46 -15.97 32.35
N THR A 548 -15.31 -14.95 33.20
CA THR A 548 -16.44 -14.32 33.90
C THR A 548 -16.61 -12.90 33.39
N PRO A 549 -17.66 -12.61 32.59
CA PRO A 549 -17.97 -11.25 32.18
C PRO A 549 -18.64 -10.51 33.35
N ASN A 550 -18.42 -9.20 33.44
CA ASN A 550 -18.99 -8.33 34.46
C ASN A 550 -19.65 -7.12 33.81
N ILE A 551 -20.61 -6.52 34.49
CA ILE A 551 -21.20 -5.23 34.11
C ILE A 551 -21.27 -4.32 35.32
N SER A 552 -20.86 -3.06 35.13
CA SER A 552 -21.01 -2.00 36.13
C SER A 552 -21.21 -0.67 35.43
N ASN A 553 -22.22 0.11 35.85
CA ASN A 553 -22.52 1.45 35.32
C ASN A 553 -22.58 1.52 33.78
N GLY A 554 -23.19 0.52 33.13
CA GLY A 554 -23.29 0.47 31.66
C GLY A 554 -22.00 0.07 30.93
N VAL A 555 -20.94 -0.30 31.65
CA VAL A 555 -19.69 -0.80 31.09
C VAL A 555 -19.62 -2.31 31.29
N ILE A 556 -19.56 -3.04 30.19
CA ILE A 556 -19.32 -4.47 30.15
C ILE A 556 -17.83 -4.70 30.09
N THR A 557 -17.34 -5.55 30.99
CA THR A 557 -15.94 -5.94 31.05
C THR A 557 -15.81 -7.45 31.04
N TRP A 558 -14.73 -7.94 30.45
CA TRP A 558 -14.38 -9.35 30.54
C TRP A 558 -12.86 -9.48 30.54
N MET A 559 -12.36 -10.44 31.30
CA MET A 559 -10.95 -10.79 31.30
C MET A 559 -10.82 -12.30 31.26
N GLY A 560 -9.94 -12.81 30.42
CA GLY A 560 -9.67 -14.24 30.36
C GLY A 560 -8.68 -14.64 29.29
N SER A 561 -8.49 -15.95 29.20
CA SER A 561 -7.61 -16.56 28.22
C SER A 561 -8.36 -16.87 26.93
N VAL A 562 -7.72 -16.58 25.78
CA VAL A 562 -8.17 -17.00 24.45
C VAL A 562 -7.07 -17.88 23.86
N ASN A 563 -7.33 -19.19 23.81
CA ASN A 563 -6.37 -20.16 23.27
C ASN A 563 -6.15 -19.95 21.77
N VAL A 564 -4.99 -20.37 21.26
CA VAL A 564 -4.68 -20.37 19.82
C VAL A 564 -5.78 -21.12 19.04
N GLY A 565 -6.28 -20.50 17.98
CA GLY A 565 -7.40 -20.99 17.17
C GLY A 565 -8.77 -20.98 17.88
N GLY A 566 -8.81 -20.58 19.16
CA GLY A 566 -10.00 -20.53 19.97
C GLY A 566 -10.84 -19.27 19.72
N VAL A 567 -12.13 -19.38 20.06
CA VAL A 567 -13.08 -18.26 20.04
C VAL A 567 -13.78 -18.17 21.40
N VAL A 568 -13.71 -17.00 22.03
CA VAL A 568 -14.55 -16.68 23.19
C VAL A 568 -15.67 -15.76 22.73
N THR A 569 -16.91 -16.13 22.99
CA THR A 569 -18.08 -15.30 22.64
C THR A 569 -18.66 -14.68 23.90
N ILE A 570 -18.80 -13.36 23.92
CA ILE A 570 -19.51 -12.60 24.96
C ILE A 570 -20.81 -12.09 24.35
N THR A 571 -21.93 -12.34 25.02
CA THR A 571 -23.26 -11.94 24.55
C THR A 571 -23.97 -11.12 25.62
N PHE A 572 -24.65 -10.04 25.22
CA PHE A 572 -25.48 -9.23 26.13
C PHE A 572 -26.63 -8.54 25.39
N GLY A 573 -27.74 -8.37 26.08
CA GLY A 573 -28.90 -7.61 25.62
C GLY A 573 -28.84 -6.15 26.07
N ALA A 574 -29.30 -5.25 25.20
CA ALA A 574 -29.51 -3.84 25.51
C ALA A 574 -30.85 -3.37 24.92
N ARG A 575 -31.50 -2.42 25.61
CA ARG A 575 -32.72 -1.75 25.18
C ARG A 575 -32.39 -0.37 24.66
N VAL A 576 -33.00 0.02 23.55
CA VAL A 576 -32.99 1.40 23.07
C VAL A 576 -33.84 2.26 24.01
N ASN A 577 -33.23 3.31 24.57
CA ASN A 577 -33.88 4.19 25.54
C ASN A 577 -35.06 4.93 24.91
N GLN A 578 -36.15 5.05 25.67
CA GLN A 578 -37.30 5.82 25.22
C GLN A 578 -36.91 7.28 24.93
N GLY A 579 -37.49 7.85 23.88
CA GLY A 579 -37.14 9.19 23.40
C GLY A 579 -35.93 9.23 22.46
N THR A 580 -35.29 8.09 22.16
CA THR A 580 -34.28 8.04 21.08
C THR A 580 -34.96 8.27 19.72
N HIS A 581 -34.49 9.24 18.96
CA HIS A 581 -35.09 9.65 17.69
C HIS A 581 -35.04 8.51 16.65
N ALA A 582 -36.11 8.40 15.86
CA ALA A 582 -36.14 7.53 14.70
C ALA A 582 -35.01 7.89 13.72
N GLY A 583 -34.40 6.88 13.10
CA GLY A 583 -33.22 7.04 12.26
C GLY A 583 -31.91 7.24 13.01
N THR A 584 -31.90 7.22 14.34
CA THR A 584 -30.65 7.21 15.09
C THR A 584 -29.96 5.87 14.86
N THR A 585 -28.71 5.85 14.37
CA THR A 585 -27.85 4.67 14.54
C THR A 585 -27.14 4.76 15.87
N ILE A 586 -27.33 3.73 16.68
CA ILE A 586 -26.61 3.58 17.93
C ILE A 586 -25.50 2.55 17.68
N THR A 587 -24.26 3.05 17.57
CA THR A 587 -23.09 2.20 17.41
C THR A 587 -22.53 1.84 18.77
N ASN A 588 -22.61 0.57 19.13
CA ASN A 588 -21.98 0.07 20.35
C ASN A 588 -20.59 -0.49 20.03
N SER A 589 -19.56 0.04 20.67
CA SER A 589 -18.15 -0.30 20.39
C SER A 589 -17.50 -1.03 21.56
N THR A 590 -16.64 -1.98 21.25
CA THR A 590 -15.88 -2.78 22.20
C THR A 590 -14.39 -2.62 21.92
N LEU A 591 -13.62 -2.33 22.96
CA LEU A 591 -12.16 -2.43 22.97
C LEU A 591 -11.75 -3.83 23.41
N ILE A 592 -10.86 -4.48 22.67
CA ILE A 592 -10.22 -5.75 23.05
C ILE A 592 -8.72 -5.49 23.15
N ASP A 593 -8.12 -5.74 24.30
CA ASP A 593 -6.69 -5.61 24.58
C ASP A 593 -6.09 -6.98 24.92
N GLY A 594 -5.23 -7.49 24.04
CA GLY A 594 -4.52 -8.75 24.17
C GLY A 594 -3.11 -8.62 24.75
N GLY A 595 -2.82 -7.62 25.58
CA GLY A 595 -1.47 -7.37 26.10
C GLY A 595 -0.66 -6.46 25.17
N GLY A 596 -1.28 -5.38 24.69
CA GLY A 596 -0.68 -4.39 23.77
C GLY A 596 -1.18 -4.48 22.33
N ILE A 597 -1.87 -5.57 21.97
CA ILE A 597 -2.64 -5.67 20.72
C ILE A 597 -4.05 -5.17 21.01
N ILE A 598 -4.37 -3.98 20.51
CA ILE A 598 -5.66 -3.32 20.76
C ILE A 598 -6.48 -3.31 19.47
N VAL A 599 -7.66 -3.93 19.49
CA VAL A 599 -8.62 -3.87 18.39
C VAL A 599 -9.96 -3.35 18.88
N THR A 600 -10.60 -2.50 18.08
CA THR A 600 -11.95 -2.00 18.33
C THR A 600 -12.94 -2.70 17.41
N ARG A 601 -14.04 -3.22 17.97
CA ARG A 601 -15.11 -3.86 17.19
C ARG A 601 -16.45 -3.27 17.56
N SER A 602 -17.24 -2.96 16.54
CA SER A 602 -18.49 -2.23 16.72
C SER A 602 -19.61 -2.91 15.98
N ALA A 603 -20.80 -2.83 16.55
CA ALA A 603 -22.05 -3.23 15.91
C ALA A 603 -23.06 -2.11 16.12
N ALA A 604 -23.90 -1.89 15.10
CA ALA A 604 -24.82 -0.78 15.06
C ALA A 604 -26.26 -1.28 15.04
N VAL A 605 -27.13 -0.61 15.81
CA VAL A 605 -28.57 -0.79 15.73
C VAL A 605 -29.21 0.52 15.30
N ASN A 606 -30.05 0.48 14.28
CA ASN A 606 -30.83 1.62 13.80
C ASN A 606 -32.16 1.68 14.54
N VAL A 607 -32.59 2.87 14.94
CA VAL A 607 -33.88 3.07 15.58
C VAL A 607 -34.96 3.24 14.50
N ASP A 608 -35.91 2.32 14.42
CA ASP A 608 -36.97 2.34 13.40
C ASP A 608 -37.95 3.51 13.61
N GLY A 609 -38.29 4.16 12.50
CA GLY A 609 -39.27 5.24 12.37
C GLY A 609 -38.89 6.23 11.25
N MET A 610 -39.80 7.14 10.87
CA MET A 610 -39.54 8.13 9.82
C MET A 610 -38.54 9.19 10.33
N VAL A 611 -37.38 9.28 9.67
CA VAL A 611 -36.22 10.10 10.12
C VAL A 611 -36.39 11.58 9.79
N CYS A 612 -37.15 11.90 8.74
CA CYS A 612 -37.24 13.24 8.19
C CYS A 612 -38.69 13.62 7.88
N ASN A 613 -39.21 14.65 8.54
CA ASN A 613 -40.44 15.32 8.14
C ASN A 613 -40.06 16.69 7.56
N LEU A 614 -39.77 16.74 6.25
CA LEU A 614 -39.46 18.00 5.58
C LEU A 614 -40.74 18.83 5.43
N ILE A 615 -40.70 20.05 5.95
CA ILE A 615 -41.80 21.02 5.81
C ILE A 615 -41.35 22.07 4.80
N LYS A 616 -42.14 22.24 3.72
CA LYS A 616 -41.87 23.30 2.72
C LYS A 616 -41.98 24.67 3.39
N ASN A 617 -40.98 25.52 3.21
CA ASN A 617 -41.03 26.89 3.69
C ASN A 617 -42.13 27.68 2.93
N PRO A 618 -43.02 28.41 3.63
CA PRO A 618 -44.05 29.23 2.99
C PRO A 618 -43.53 30.30 2.02
N THR A 619 -42.26 30.71 2.13
CA THR A 619 -41.65 31.74 1.28
C THR A 619 -40.99 31.19 0.01
N ASN A 620 -41.12 29.90 -0.28
CA ASN A 620 -40.61 29.32 -1.53
C ASN A 620 -41.26 29.97 -2.77
N PRO A 621 -40.52 30.16 -3.89
CA PRO A 621 -39.11 29.82 -4.11
C PRO A 621 -38.12 30.79 -3.43
N VAL A 622 -37.07 30.26 -2.82
CA VAL A 622 -36.02 31.07 -2.13
C VAL A 622 -34.98 31.71 -3.07
N LEU A 623 -34.90 31.24 -4.32
CA LEU A 623 -34.04 31.80 -5.36
C LEU A 623 -34.79 31.79 -6.69
N LEU A 624 -34.82 32.93 -7.37
CA LEU A 624 -35.50 33.10 -8.66
C LEU A 624 -34.49 33.19 -9.82
N PRO A 625 -34.87 32.87 -11.07
CA PRO A 625 -34.09 33.20 -12.26
C PRO A 625 -33.73 34.69 -12.34
N GLY A 626 -32.66 35.01 -13.05
CA GLY A 626 -32.28 36.40 -13.29
C GLY A 626 -33.22 37.13 -14.26
N SER A 627 -32.98 38.42 -14.46
CA SER A 627 -33.73 39.22 -15.44
C SER A 627 -33.51 38.69 -16.86
N SER A 628 -34.49 38.90 -17.74
CA SER A 628 -34.38 38.53 -19.17
C SER A 628 -33.03 38.96 -19.77
N GLY A 629 -32.32 38.03 -20.40
CA GLY A 629 -30.99 38.25 -20.98
C GLY A 629 -29.81 37.98 -20.05
N SER A 630 -30.02 37.69 -18.76
CA SER A 630 -28.95 37.20 -17.88
C SER A 630 -28.56 35.74 -18.17
N TRP A 631 -27.37 35.34 -17.75
CA TRP A 631 -26.84 33.98 -17.91
C TRP A 631 -27.68 32.90 -17.18
N ASP A 632 -28.54 33.30 -16.25
CA ASP A 632 -29.46 32.46 -15.48
C ASP A 632 -30.93 32.91 -15.63
N SER A 633 -31.27 33.55 -16.76
CA SER A 633 -32.59 34.16 -16.97
C SER A 633 -33.73 33.16 -17.17
N ALA A 634 -33.42 31.93 -17.60
CA ALA A 634 -34.44 30.93 -17.89
C ALA A 634 -34.75 30.06 -16.67
N GLN A 635 -33.71 29.53 -16.01
CA GLN A 635 -33.87 28.54 -14.93
C GLN A 635 -32.68 28.58 -13.96
N VAL A 636 -32.93 28.25 -12.69
CA VAL A 636 -31.92 28.00 -11.65
C VAL A 636 -32.26 26.70 -10.91
N TRP A 637 -31.29 25.80 -10.73
CA TRP A 637 -31.50 24.49 -10.07
C TRP A 637 -30.18 23.87 -9.58
N ASP A 638 -30.26 22.65 -9.02
CA ASP A 638 -29.15 21.82 -8.54
C ASP A 638 -28.10 22.57 -7.72
N PRO A 639 -28.46 23.07 -6.53
CA PRO A 639 -27.53 23.79 -5.68
C PRO A 639 -26.62 22.83 -4.90
N THR A 640 -25.44 23.29 -4.52
CA THR A 640 -24.78 22.85 -3.29
C THR A 640 -24.77 23.98 -2.29
N VAL A 641 -25.23 23.68 -1.06
CA VAL A 641 -25.21 24.61 0.06
C VAL A 641 -24.19 24.16 1.10
N LEU A 642 -23.36 25.09 1.55
CA LEU A 642 -22.35 24.89 2.60
C LEU A 642 -22.46 26.03 3.62
N LYS A 643 -22.42 25.70 4.91
CA LYS A 643 -22.26 26.70 5.97
C LYS A 643 -20.77 26.91 6.28
N ASP A 644 -20.31 28.15 6.18
CA ASP A 644 -18.92 28.54 6.40
C ASP A 644 -18.86 29.74 7.34
N GLY A 645 -18.53 29.48 8.61
CA GLY A 645 -18.74 30.44 9.69
C GLY A 645 -20.23 30.71 9.91
N ASN A 646 -20.62 32.00 9.91
CA ASN A 646 -22.01 32.43 10.08
C ASN A 646 -22.76 32.63 8.76
N THR A 647 -22.16 32.25 7.63
CA THR A 647 -22.71 32.49 6.30
C THR A 647 -22.99 31.16 5.59
N TYR A 648 -24.20 31.02 5.07
CA TYR A 648 -24.52 29.97 4.10
C TYR A 648 -24.08 30.43 2.72
N LYS A 649 -23.41 29.53 2.01
CA LYS A 649 -22.89 29.71 0.66
C LYS A 649 -23.58 28.70 -0.26
N MET A 650 -24.11 29.16 -1.39
CA MET A 650 -24.75 28.33 -2.39
C MET A 650 -24.01 28.47 -3.71
N TRP A 651 -23.64 27.35 -4.32
CA TRP A 651 -23.27 27.28 -5.73
C TRP A 651 -24.41 26.60 -6.48
N TYR A 652 -24.91 27.20 -7.55
CA TYR A 652 -26.12 26.73 -8.24
C TYR A 652 -25.95 26.70 -9.74
N THR A 653 -26.66 25.81 -10.43
CA THR A 653 -26.72 25.78 -11.89
C THR A 653 -27.70 26.86 -12.37
N GLY A 654 -27.25 27.73 -13.28
CA GLY A 654 -28.12 28.67 -13.98
C GLY A 654 -28.12 28.40 -15.48
N ARG A 655 -29.25 28.69 -16.14
CA ARG A 655 -29.44 28.54 -17.59
C ARG A 655 -29.97 29.82 -18.21
N ASP A 656 -29.36 30.22 -19.32
CA ASP A 656 -29.78 31.39 -20.08
C ASP A 656 -30.95 31.09 -21.03
N GLY A 657 -31.46 32.11 -21.73
CA GLY A 657 -32.53 31.97 -22.72
C GLY A 657 -32.18 31.11 -23.94
N ASN A 658 -30.90 30.84 -24.21
CA ASN A 658 -30.41 30.00 -25.31
C ASN A 658 -30.14 28.55 -24.88
N GLY A 659 -30.21 28.28 -23.58
CA GLY A 659 -29.99 26.99 -22.99
C GLY A 659 -28.54 26.65 -22.64
N ILE A 660 -27.68 27.65 -22.55
CA ILE A 660 -26.32 27.53 -22.05
C ILE A 660 -26.35 27.50 -20.51
N THR A 661 -25.60 26.59 -19.90
CA THR A 661 -25.53 26.45 -18.43
C THR A 661 -24.17 26.82 -17.87
N ALA A 662 -24.18 27.39 -16.66
CA ALA A 662 -23.01 27.83 -15.90
C ALA A 662 -23.27 27.71 -14.38
N ILE A 663 -22.24 27.90 -13.55
CA ILE A 663 -22.39 27.90 -12.07
C ILE A 663 -22.38 29.32 -11.52
N GLY A 664 -23.43 29.67 -10.79
CA GLY A 664 -23.52 30.90 -10.00
C GLY A 664 -23.27 30.67 -8.53
N TYR A 665 -23.13 31.78 -7.79
CA TYR A 665 -22.93 31.81 -6.36
C TYR A 665 -23.92 32.76 -5.67
N ALA A 666 -24.41 32.37 -4.49
CA ALA A 666 -25.27 33.18 -3.64
C ALA A 666 -24.91 32.99 -2.16
N THR A 667 -25.25 33.97 -1.32
CA THR A 667 -25.04 33.90 0.13
C THR A 667 -26.31 34.16 0.90
N SER A 668 -26.39 33.60 2.11
CA SER A 668 -27.49 33.81 3.05
C SER A 668 -26.96 33.80 4.48
N SER A 669 -27.68 34.48 5.38
CA SER A 669 -27.40 34.45 6.83
C SER A 669 -28.33 33.50 7.59
N ASP A 670 -29.45 33.09 6.98
CA ASP A 670 -30.53 32.32 7.59
C ASP A 670 -30.88 31.03 6.81
N GLY A 671 -30.26 30.82 5.64
CA GLY A 671 -30.54 29.71 4.74
C GLY A 671 -31.83 29.87 3.91
N ILE A 672 -32.59 30.95 4.12
CA ILE A 672 -33.91 31.21 3.51
C ILE A 672 -33.83 32.39 2.55
N THR A 673 -33.21 33.49 2.97
CA THR A 673 -33.08 34.72 2.19
C THR A 673 -31.72 34.74 1.50
N TRP A 674 -31.71 34.64 0.16
CA TRP A 674 -30.48 34.52 -0.62
C TRP A 674 -30.17 35.77 -1.44
N THR A 675 -28.90 36.19 -1.41
CA THR A 675 -28.36 37.28 -2.23
C THR A 675 -27.38 36.72 -3.25
N LYS A 676 -27.69 36.86 -4.56
CA LYS A 676 -26.80 36.45 -5.66
C LYS A 676 -25.56 37.35 -5.70
N TYR A 677 -24.41 36.76 -6.01
CA TYR A 677 -23.18 37.51 -6.22
C TYR A 677 -23.19 38.27 -7.55
N ASN A 678 -22.80 39.55 -7.49
CA ASN A 678 -22.87 40.44 -8.64
C ASN A 678 -21.88 40.06 -9.77
N GLY A 679 -20.82 39.30 -9.45
CA GLY A 679 -19.84 38.80 -10.42
C GLY A 679 -20.19 37.42 -11.00
N ASN A 680 -21.42 36.93 -10.83
CA ASN A 680 -21.85 35.66 -11.42
C ASN A 680 -21.83 35.71 -12.96
N PRO A 681 -21.57 34.57 -13.65
CA PRO A 681 -21.30 33.24 -13.08
C PRO A 681 -19.85 33.09 -12.56
N VAL A 682 -19.66 32.29 -11.50
CA VAL A 682 -18.34 31.98 -10.93
C VAL A 682 -17.61 30.86 -11.68
N ILE A 683 -18.36 30.02 -12.41
CA ILE A 683 -17.82 29.11 -13.44
C ILE A 683 -18.60 29.37 -14.73
N PRO A 684 -18.03 30.07 -15.72
CA PRO A 684 -18.69 30.32 -17.00
C PRO A 684 -18.75 29.05 -17.87
N SER A 685 -19.61 29.05 -18.90
CA SER A 685 -19.90 27.86 -19.72
C SER A 685 -18.73 27.33 -20.55
N ASP A 686 -17.72 28.16 -20.79
CA ASP A 686 -16.51 27.89 -21.56
C ASP A 686 -15.28 27.60 -20.68
N PHE A 687 -15.47 27.49 -19.36
CA PHE A 687 -14.40 27.34 -18.38
C PHE A 687 -13.48 26.13 -18.62
N PHE A 688 -13.98 25.07 -19.28
CA PHE A 688 -13.23 23.86 -19.60
C PHE A 688 -12.88 23.74 -21.11
N PHE A 689 -12.75 24.84 -21.84
CA PHE A 689 -12.39 24.90 -23.28
C PHE A 689 -13.31 24.09 -24.21
N ALA A 690 -13.09 22.78 -24.34
CA ALA A 690 -13.81 21.89 -25.27
C ALA A 690 -15.10 21.28 -24.68
N TRP A 691 -15.34 21.50 -23.39
CA TRP A 691 -16.42 20.93 -22.63
C TRP A 691 -17.41 22.03 -22.26
N ASN A 692 -18.70 21.82 -22.58
CA ASN A 692 -19.76 22.81 -22.32
C ASN A 692 -20.85 22.21 -21.42
N GLN A 693 -21.99 22.90 -21.29
CA GLN A 693 -23.12 22.45 -20.45
C GLN A 693 -22.71 22.16 -18.99
N ILE A 694 -22.05 23.14 -18.38
CA ILE A 694 -21.58 23.07 -17.00
C ILE A 694 -22.77 23.12 -16.04
N SER A 695 -22.86 22.15 -15.13
CA SER A 695 -23.98 22.03 -14.19
C SER A 695 -23.63 21.18 -12.97
N SER A 696 -24.58 21.09 -12.03
CA SER A 696 -24.58 20.11 -10.94
C SER A 696 -23.32 20.18 -10.05
N PRO A 697 -23.01 21.36 -9.47
CA PRO A 697 -21.82 21.52 -8.64
C PRO A 697 -22.00 20.81 -7.30
N THR A 698 -20.97 20.10 -6.86
CA THR A 698 -20.75 19.71 -5.47
C THR A 698 -19.50 20.37 -4.94
N VAL A 699 -19.64 21.10 -3.84
CA VAL A 699 -18.57 21.85 -3.18
C VAL A 699 -18.36 21.36 -1.75
N ILE A 700 -17.11 21.06 -1.41
CA ILE A 700 -16.68 20.86 -0.01
C ILE A 700 -15.54 21.83 0.32
N LYS A 701 -15.38 22.17 1.60
CA LYS A 701 -14.25 22.99 2.09
C LYS A 701 -13.41 22.19 3.06
N GLU A 702 -12.11 22.13 2.82
CA GLU A 702 -11.15 21.46 3.71
C GLU A 702 -9.80 22.17 3.71
N ASN A 703 -9.17 22.29 4.88
CA ASN A 703 -7.86 22.93 5.04
C ASN A 703 -7.76 24.33 4.37
N GLY A 704 -8.87 25.08 4.40
CA GLY A 704 -8.95 26.42 3.78
C GLY A 704 -9.18 26.43 2.26
N LEU A 705 -9.27 25.27 1.61
CA LEU A 705 -9.49 25.15 0.16
C LEU A 705 -10.91 24.66 -0.14
N TYR A 706 -11.61 25.36 -1.03
CA TYR A 706 -12.84 24.87 -1.66
C TYR A 706 -12.50 23.98 -2.83
N ARG A 707 -13.22 22.88 -2.93
CA ARG A 707 -13.09 21.90 -4.01
C ARG A 707 -14.46 21.69 -4.64
N MET A 708 -14.55 21.82 -5.95
CA MET A 708 -15.78 21.65 -6.71
C MET A 708 -15.65 20.48 -7.68
N TRP A 709 -16.61 19.56 -7.63
CA TRP A 709 -16.85 18.58 -8.66
C TRP A 709 -18.14 18.95 -9.38
N LEU A 710 -18.16 18.88 -10.71
CA LEU A 710 -19.31 19.35 -11.49
C LEU A 710 -19.46 18.53 -12.76
N SER A 711 -20.66 18.54 -13.34
CA SER A 711 -20.95 17.88 -14.62
C SER A 711 -20.61 18.80 -15.78
N SER A 712 -20.03 18.24 -16.85
CA SER A 712 -19.84 18.94 -18.11
C SER A 712 -19.91 17.96 -19.28
N ARG A 713 -20.43 18.40 -20.43
CA ARG A 713 -20.61 17.58 -21.62
C ARG A 713 -19.45 17.76 -22.59
N ASP A 714 -18.88 16.64 -23.00
CA ASP A 714 -18.01 16.55 -24.16
C ASP A 714 -18.87 16.74 -25.42
N THR A 715 -18.61 17.81 -26.17
CA THR A 715 -19.33 18.07 -27.41
C THR A 715 -18.88 17.20 -28.57
N TYR A 716 -17.68 16.63 -28.50
CA TYR A 716 -17.12 15.78 -29.55
C TYR A 716 -17.64 14.34 -29.44
N LEU A 717 -17.66 13.79 -28.22
CA LEU A 717 -18.11 12.43 -27.96
C LEU A 717 -19.60 12.31 -27.59
N ASP A 718 -20.25 13.45 -27.38
CA ASP A 718 -21.63 13.55 -26.88
C ASP A 718 -21.86 12.85 -25.54
N LYS A 719 -20.90 12.97 -24.63
CA LYS A 719 -20.88 12.29 -23.33
C LYS A 719 -20.79 13.27 -22.17
N THR A 720 -21.45 12.98 -21.06
CA THR A 720 -21.33 13.80 -19.83
C THR A 720 -20.30 13.22 -18.87
N HIS A 721 -19.40 14.07 -18.38
CA HIS A 721 -18.29 13.72 -17.51
C HIS A 721 -18.34 14.55 -16.23
N ILE A 722 -17.61 14.10 -15.21
CA ILE A 722 -17.40 14.87 -13.99
C ILE A 722 -16.01 15.53 -14.04
N MET A 723 -16.00 16.85 -13.86
CA MET A 723 -14.83 17.72 -13.87
C MET A 723 -14.50 18.19 -12.45
N TYR A 724 -13.30 18.76 -12.28
CA TYR A 724 -12.83 19.29 -11.00
C TYR A 724 -12.27 20.71 -11.12
N ALA A 725 -12.56 21.54 -10.11
CA ALA A 725 -11.96 22.85 -9.91
C ALA A 725 -11.67 23.11 -8.42
N SER A 726 -10.73 24.00 -8.14
CA SER A 726 -10.39 24.41 -6.76
C SER A 726 -10.35 25.92 -6.60
N SER A 727 -10.59 26.41 -5.39
CA SER A 727 -10.64 27.83 -5.06
C SER A 727 -10.25 28.09 -3.60
N THR A 728 -9.61 29.22 -3.30
CA THR A 728 -9.31 29.66 -1.93
C THR A 728 -10.39 30.57 -1.32
N ASP A 729 -11.26 31.16 -2.16
CA ASP A 729 -12.28 32.14 -1.73
C ASP A 729 -13.73 31.68 -2.04
N GLY A 730 -13.88 30.64 -2.87
CA GLY A 730 -15.16 30.11 -3.33
C GLY A 730 -15.77 30.87 -4.53
N LEU A 731 -15.08 31.91 -5.01
CA LEU A 731 -15.51 32.81 -6.08
C LEU A 731 -14.62 32.68 -7.32
N THR A 732 -13.31 32.67 -7.12
CA THR A 732 -12.30 32.54 -8.17
C THR A 732 -11.80 31.11 -8.23
N TRP A 733 -12.06 30.43 -9.34
CA TRP A 733 -11.80 28.99 -9.49
C TRP A 733 -10.68 28.71 -10.48
N THR A 734 -9.88 27.69 -10.19
CA THR A 734 -8.84 27.15 -11.06
C THR A 734 -9.26 25.75 -11.54
N PRO A 735 -9.38 25.52 -12.86
CA PRO A 735 -9.75 24.21 -13.40
C PRO A 735 -8.61 23.21 -13.32
N TYR A 736 -8.94 21.93 -13.17
CA TYR A 736 -8.02 20.84 -13.50
C TYR A 736 -8.19 20.49 -14.99
N THR A 737 -7.24 20.90 -15.82
CA THR A 737 -7.37 20.91 -17.29
C THR A 737 -6.85 19.66 -17.99
N TYR A 738 -6.30 18.69 -17.26
CA TYR A 738 -5.64 17.53 -17.86
C TYR A 738 -6.63 16.46 -18.35
N ALA A 739 -7.75 16.26 -17.65
CA ALA A 739 -8.81 15.31 -17.99
C ALA A 739 -10.04 15.52 -17.11
N SER A 740 -11.17 14.88 -17.47
CA SER A 740 -12.26 14.64 -16.52
C SER A 740 -11.78 13.77 -15.36
N VAL A 741 -12.24 14.04 -14.15
CA VAL A 741 -11.90 13.24 -12.95
C VAL A 741 -12.73 11.96 -12.85
N LEU A 742 -13.90 11.90 -13.51
CA LEU A 742 -14.62 10.66 -13.77
C LEU A 742 -15.23 10.71 -15.17
N SER A 743 -15.05 9.64 -15.94
CA SER A 743 -15.61 9.48 -17.30
C SER A 743 -16.69 8.40 -17.34
N PRO A 744 -17.63 8.46 -18.31
CA PRO A 744 -18.54 7.35 -18.61
C PRO A 744 -17.84 6.03 -18.86
N GLY A 745 -18.55 4.93 -18.57
CA GLY A 745 -18.14 3.59 -18.95
C GLY A 745 -18.20 3.36 -20.47
N TYR A 746 -18.07 2.09 -20.87
CA TYR A 746 -18.34 1.68 -22.24
C TYR A 746 -19.82 1.83 -22.58
N ALA A 747 -20.15 1.96 -23.87
CA ALA A 747 -21.50 2.31 -24.32
C ALA A 747 -22.59 1.33 -23.82
N GLU A 748 -22.22 0.06 -23.64
CA GLU A 748 -23.07 -1.01 -23.12
C GLU A 748 -23.27 -1.00 -21.60
N ASN A 749 -22.48 -0.22 -20.85
CA ASN A 749 -22.61 -0.11 -19.40
C ASN A 749 -23.79 0.76 -19.01
N TRP A 750 -24.29 0.53 -17.79
CA TRP A 750 -25.35 1.35 -17.18
C TRP A 750 -24.99 2.84 -17.06
N ASP A 751 -23.69 3.18 -17.05
CA ASP A 751 -23.13 4.53 -17.05
C ASP A 751 -22.33 4.87 -18.33
N GLY A 752 -22.68 4.23 -19.45
CA GLY A 752 -21.95 4.29 -20.71
C GLY A 752 -22.05 5.60 -21.51
N THR A 753 -23.12 6.37 -21.30
CA THR A 753 -23.37 7.65 -22.01
C THR A 753 -23.07 8.87 -21.13
N SER A 754 -23.22 8.73 -19.81
CA SER A 754 -23.07 9.86 -18.89
C SER A 754 -22.65 9.42 -17.49
N VAL A 755 -21.77 10.22 -16.88
CA VAL A 755 -21.60 10.34 -15.43
C VAL A 755 -21.81 11.80 -15.05
N SER A 756 -22.77 12.06 -14.16
CA SER A 756 -23.22 13.42 -13.83
C SER A 756 -23.68 13.51 -12.37
N ASN A 757 -24.05 14.72 -11.95
CA ASN A 757 -24.60 15.03 -10.63
C ASN A 757 -23.79 14.39 -9.48
N PRO A 758 -22.48 14.70 -9.39
CA PRO A 758 -21.66 14.16 -8.32
C PRO A 758 -22.15 14.69 -6.98
N THR A 759 -22.06 13.88 -5.94
CA THR A 759 -22.09 14.32 -4.53
C THR A 759 -20.97 13.64 -3.78
N ILE A 760 -20.30 14.38 -2.90
CA ILE A 760 -19.03 13.99 -2.29
C ILE A 760 -19.15 13.97 -0.78
N LEU A 761 -18.69 12.88 -0.16
CA LEU A 761 -18.47 12.78 1.27
C LEU A 761 -17.04 12.31 1.53
N LYS A 762 -16.33 12.96 2.46
CA LYS A 762 -14.99 12.52 2.88
C LYS A 762 -15.07 11.80 4.21
N ILE A 763 -14.49 10.60 4.29
CA ILE A 763 -14.44 9.76 5.50
C ILE A 763 -13.00 9.33 5.73
N GLY A 764 -12.40 9.79 6.84
CA GLY A 764 -10.97 9.60 7.10
C GLY A 764 -10.12 10.18 5.96
N TYR A 765 -9.33 9.33 5.32
CA TYR A 765 -8.45 9.70 4.21
C TYR A 765 -9.07 9.46 2.82
N THR A 766 -10.31 8.98 2.75
CA THR A 766 -10.96 8.57 1.49
C THR A 766 -12.10 9.53 1.14
N TYR A 767 -12.11 10.00 -0.11
CA TYR A 767 -13.25 10.67 -0.72
C TYR A 767 -14.16 9.63 -1.34
N HIS A 768 -15.46 9.79 -1.13
CA HIS A 768 -16.51 8.98 -1.70
C HIS A 768 -17.36 9.88 -2.60
N MET A 769 -17.63 9.41 -3.82
CA MET A 769 -18.47 10.09 -4.80
C MET A 769 -19.66 9.19 -5.09
N TRP A 770 -20.87 9.71 -4.90
CA TRP A 770 -22.05 9.16 -5.57
C TRP A 770 -22.32 9.99 -6.80
N TYR A 771 -22.67 9.32 -7.90
CA TYR A 771 -22.91 9.98 -9.17
C TYR A 771 -24.08 9.33 -9.89
N THR A 772 -24.79 10.11 -10.70
CA THR A 772 -25.76 9.55 -11.65
C THR A 772 -25.03 9.00 -12.87
N GLY A 773 -25.24 7.73 -13.17
CA GLY A 773 -24.76 7.10 -14.40
C GLY A 773 -25.93 6.79 -15.32
N GLY A 774 -25.75 7.07 -16.61
CA GLY A 774 -26.75 6.82 -17.64
C GLY A 774 -26.21 6.06 -18.85
N ASN A 775 -27.11 5.34 -19.53
CA ASN A 775 -26.84 4.58 -20.75
C ASN A 775 -27.74 4.99 -21.94
N GLY A 776 -28.39 6.16 -21.84
CA GLY A 776 -29.35 6.65 -22.83
C GLY A 776 -30.79 6.14 -22.65
N ALA A 777 -31.01 5.08 -21.88
CA ALA A 777 -32.35 4.56 -21.57
C ALA A 777 -32.74 4.77 -20.10
N THR A 778 -31.81 4.48 -19.19
CA THR A 778 -32.01 4.51 -17.74
C THR A 778 -30.93 5.33 -17.06
N ASN A 779 -31.25 5.85 -15.87
CA ASN A 779 -30.31 6.53 -14.99
C ASN A 779 -30.35 5.90 -13.60
N LEU A 780 -29.18 5.60 -13.07
CA LEU A 780 -28.98 4.94 -11.78
C LEU A 780 -27.91 5.68 -10.99
N ILE A 781 -27.74 5.31 -9.72
CA ILE A 781 -26.70 5.92 -8.87
C ILE A 781 -25.56 4.91 -8.68
N GLY A 782 -24.35 5.35 -9.01
CA GLY A 782 -23.10 4.63 -8.75
C GLY A 782 -22.28 5.30 -7.65
N HIS A 783 -21.23 4.61 -7.25
CA HIS A 783 -20.28 5.05 -6.25
C HIS A 783 -18.83 4.89 -6.74
N ALA A 784 -17.96 5.82 -6.38
CA ALA A 784 -16.54 5.78 -6.66
C ALA A 784 -15.74 6.30 -5.46
N THR A 785 -14.50 5.83 -5.32
CA THR A 785 -13.60 6.25 -4.25
C THR A 785 -12.33 6.91 -4.78
N SER A 786 -11.76 7.82 -3.99
CA SER A 786 -10.50 8.49 -4.31
C SER A 786 -9.71 8.78 -3.03
N SER A 787 -8.39 8.73 -3.09
CA SER A 787 -7.51 9.17 -1.99
C SER A 787 -7.18 10.67 -2.07
N ASN A 788 -7.34 11.30 -3.23
CA ASN A 788 -6.93 12.69 -3.47
C ASN A 788 -8.04 13.61 -4.02
N GLY A 789 -9.19 13.04 -4.39
CA GLY A 789 -10.33 13.75 -4.96
C GLY A 789 -10.22 14.01 -6.47
N ILE A 790 -9.15 13.55 -7.13
CA ILE A 790 -8.86 13.77 -8.55
C ILE A 790 -8.91 12.45 -9.33
N VAL A 791 -8.27 11.40 -8.80
CA VAL A 791 -8.26 10.07 -9.41
C VAL A 791 -9.32 9.22 -8.73
N TRP A 792 -10.37 8.87 -9.47
CA TRP A 792 -11.50 8.12 -8.96
C TRP A 792 -11.54 6.70 -9.49
N ILE A 793 -11.76 5.74 -8.59
CA ILE A 793 -11.95 4.32 -8.89
C ILE A 793 -13.42 3.99 -8.67
N LYS A 794 -14.13 3.59 -9.73
CA LYS A 794 -15.52 3.14 -9.63
C LYS A 794 -15.60 1.82 -8.89
N ASP A 795 -16.57 1.68 -8.00
CA ASP A 795 -16.79 0.42 -7.29
C ASP A 795 -17.26 -0.70 -8.23
N SER A 796 -16.72 -1.90 -8.05
CA SER A 796 -17.08 -3.08 -8.86
C SER A 796 -18.52 -3.55 -8.63
N GLY A 797 -19.14 -3.14 -7.52
CA GLY A 797 -20.54 -3.46 -7.19
C GLY A 797 -21.56 -2.48 -7.76
N ASN A 798 -21.15 -1.52 -8.59
CA ASN A 798 -22.05 -0.54 -9.18
C ASN A 798 -23.06 -1.16 -10.16
N PRO A 799 -24.28 -0.58 -10.29
CA PRO A 799 -24.78 0.61 -9.59
C PRO A 799 -25.12 0.31 -8.11
N THR A 800 -24.80 1.24 -7.21
CA THR A 800 -25.00 1.07 -5.75
C THR A 800 -26.46 1.22 -5.33
N LEU A 801 -27.27 1.95 -6.11
CA LEU A 801 -28.72 2.02 -5.95
C LEU A 801 -29.41 1.72 -7.29
N ASN A 802 -30.04 0.56 -7.37
CA ASN A 802 -30.70 0.04 -8.58
C ASN A 802 -32.24 0.10 -8.47
N PHE A 803 -32.98 0.06 -9.59
CA PHE A 803 -34.45 0.10 -9.60
C PHE A 803 -35.08 -1.09 -8.87
N VAL A 804 -36.24 -0.86 -8.26
CA VAL A 804 -37.07 -1.90 -7.66
C VAL A 804 -38.36 -2.01 -8.47
N PRO A 805 -38.63 -3.15 -9.12
CA PRO A 805 -39.91 -3.39 -9.76
C PRO A 805 -41.09 -3.16 -8.79
N GLY A 806 -42.03 -2.33 -9.20
CA GLY A 806 -43.22 -1.86 -8.47
C GLY A 806 -43.00 -0.57 -7.68
N GLY A 807 -41.75 -0.08 -7.59
CA GLY A 807 -41.39 1.09 -6.81
C GLY A 807 -41.89 2.42 -7.37
N TRP A 808 -41.88 3.45 -6.53
CA TRP A 808 -42.23 4.83 -6.90
C TRP A 808 -41.14 5.53 -7.74
N ASP A 809 -39.94 4.92 -7.76
CA ASP A 809 -38.68 5.30 -8.40
C ASP A 809 -38.23 4.25 -9.45
N TRP A 810 -39.17 3.54 -10.08
CA TRP A 810 -38.89 2.39 -10.96
C TRP A 810 -37.97 2.73 -12.15
N LEU A 811 -38.13 3.89 -12.78
CA LEU A 811 -37.60 4.10 -14.14
C LEU A 811 -36.33 4.96 -14.19
N GLN A 812 -36.22 5.96 -13.32
CA GLN A 812 -35.06 6.85 -13.27
C GLN A 812 -34.72 7.21 -11.83
N LEU A 813 -33.42 7.11 -11.50
CA LEU A 813 -32.82 7.58 -10.26
C LEU A 813 -31.75 8.62 -10.61
N TYR A 814 -31.90 9.83 -10.08
CA TYR A 814 -31.08 10.99 -10.42
C TYR A 814 -30.65 11.76 -9.18
N ASN A 815 -29.59 12.57 -9.36
CA ASN A 815 -29.17 13.62 -8.45
C ASN A 815 -29.03 13.14 -7.00
N PRO A 816 -28.02 12.29 -6.73
CA PRO A 816 -27.71 11.89 -5.37
C PRO A 816 -27.26 13.11 -4.55
N SER A 817 -27.73 13.21 -3.31
CA SER A 817 -27.17 14.12 -2.30
C SER A 817 -26.92 13.34 -1.01
N ILE A 818 -25.65 13.26 -0.62
CA ILE A 818 -25.20 12.46 0.52
C ILE A 818 -24.93 13.34 1.73
N VAL A 819 -25.45 12.91 2.87
CA VAL A 819 -25.06 13.47 4.18
C VAL A 819 -24.78 12.35 5.17
N SER A 820 -23.86 12.61 6.10
CA SER A 820 -23.64 11.79 7.28
C SER A 820 -24.29 12.42 8.50
N TYR A 821 -25.04 11.65 9.28
CA TYR A 821 -25.58 12.08 10.56
C TYR A 821 -25.39 10.98 11.60
N GLY A 822 -24.62 11.27 12.64
CA GLY A 822 -24.15 10.24 13.58
C GLY A 822 -23.30 9.19 12.85
N THR A 823 -23.66 7.91 12.97
CA THR A 823 -22.98 6.81 12.27
C THR A 823 -23.78 6.27 11.09
N GLN A 824 -24.80 7.00 10.64
CA GLN A 824 -25.64 6.65 9.51
C GLN A 824 -25.41 7.63 8.36
N TYR A 825 -25.64 7.15 7.15
CA TYR A 825 -25.52 7.91 5.92
C TYR A 825 -26.88 7.95 5.23
N PHE A 826 -27.24 9.12 4.71
CA PHE A 826 -28.52 9.36 4.07
C PHE A 826 -28.28 9.88 2.66
N LEU A 827 -28.73 9.10 1.68
CA LEU A 827 -28.64 9.43 0.27
C LEU A 827 -30.02 9.87 -0.19
N TRP A 828 -30.18 11.18 -0.37
CA TRP A 828 -31.33 11.77 -1.01
C TRP A 828 -31.20 11.62 -2.52
N TYR A 829 -32.31 11.34 -3.19
CA TYR A 829 -32.31 11.16 -4.63
C TYR A 829 -33.68 11.47 -5.24
N SER A 830 -33.64 11.86 -6.50
CA SER A 830 -34.83 12.07 -7.31
C SER A 830 -35.22 10.78 -8.01
N GLY A 831 -36.48 10.38 -7.89
CA GLY A 831 -37.02 9.14 -8.46
C GLY A 831 -38.29 9.38 -9.27
N LYS A 832 -38.49 8.59 -10.32
CA LYS A 832 -39.71 8.64 -11.17
C LYS A 832 -40.17 7.26 -11.61
N THR A 833 -41.50 7.06 -11.58
CA THR A 833 -42.21 5.98 -12.28
C THR A 833 -43.17 6.63 -13.28
N LEU A 834 -43.06 6.31 -14.57
CA LEU A 834 -43.98 6.87 -15.57
C LEU A 834 -45.42 6.40 -15.33
N PRO A 835 -46.43 7.28 -15.49
CA PRO A 835 -46.37 8.66 -16.01
C PRO A 835 -46.18 9.75 -14.92
N LEU A 836 -45.94 9.38 -13.66
CA LEU A 836 -45.85 10.33 -12.54
C LEU A 836 -44.63 11.24 -12.67
N ALA A 837 -44.65 12.41 -12.03
CA ALA A 837 -43.52 13.33 -12.04
C ALA A 837 -42.37 12.88 -11.11
N PHE A 838 -41.24 13.56 -11.20
CA PHE A 838 -40.13 13.36 -10.27
C PHE A 838 -40.53 13.76 -8.86
N ARG A 839 -40.14 12.90 -7.91
CA ARG A 839 -40.30 13.11 -6.49
C ARG A 839 -38.97 12.86 -5.80
N THR A 840 -38.77 13.44 -4.63
CA THR A 840 -37.57 13.22 -3.84
C THR A 840 -37.86 12.16 -2.79
N GLY A 841 -36.99 11.15 -2.78
CA GLY A 841 -36.91 10.13 -1.74
C GLY A 841 -35.56 10.15 -1.06
N TYR A 842 -35.39 9.27 -0.08
CA TYR A 842 -34.06 8.99 0.45
C TYR A 842 -33.89 7.51 0.79
N ALA A 843 -32.63 7.09 0.82
CA ALA A 843 -32.19 5.81 1.32
C ALA A 843 -31.21 6.03 2.47
N SER A 844 -31.16 5.09 3.40
CA SER A 844 -30.17 5.09 4.48
C SER A 844 -29.18 3.94 4.35
N SER A 845 -27.99 4.13 4.88
CA SER A 845 -26.92 3.13 4.93
C SER A 845 -26.12 3.26 6.20
N SER A 846 -25.62 2.15 6.73
CA SER A 846 -24.63 2.12 7.82
C SER A 846 -23.20 1.84 7.33
N ASN A 847 -23.02 1.55 6.04
CA ASN A 847 -21.74 1.07 5.48
C ASN A 847 -21.43 1.61 4.07
N LEU A 848 -22.18 2.60 3.59
CA LEU A 848 -22.04 3.29 2.29
C LEU A 848 -22.35 2.46 1.04
N THR A 849 -22.36 1.14 1.16
CA THR A 849 -22.45 0.20 0.03
C THR A 849 -23.81 -0.48 -0.05
N SER A 850 -24.51 -0.61 1.08
CA SER A 850 -25.85 -1.20 1.17
C SER A 850 -26.87 -0.13 1.54
N TRP A 851 -27.86 0.09 0.67
CA TRP A 851 -28.84 1.16 0.81
C TRP A 851 -30.26 0.61 1.04
N THR A 852 -30.92 1.09 2.09
CA THR A 852 -32.33 0.79 2.40
C THR A 852 -33.19 2.00 2.08
N ARG A 853 -34.13 1.85 1.14
CA ARG A 853 -35.08 2.90 0.76
C ARG A 853 -36.04 3.20 1.91
N GLN A 854 -36.21 4.49 2.21
CA GLN A 854 -37.09 4.94 3.30
C GLN A 854 -38.43 5.51 2.77
N GLY A 855 -38.48 5.90 1.49
CA GLY A 855 -39.71 6.32 0.80
C GLY A 855 -39.64 7.73 0.23
N VAL A 856 -40.79 8.25 -0.22
CA VAL A 856 -40.95 9.62 -0.73
C VAL A 856 -41.08 10.59 0.43
N VAL A 857 -40.35 11.69 0.36
CA VAL A 857 -40.27 12.74 1.38
C VAL A 857 -40.69 14.10 0.84
N LEU A 858 -40.54 14.35 -0.46
CA LEU A 858 -41.15 15.49 -1.14
C LEU A 858 -41.85 15.05 -2.42
N SER A 859 -43.10 15.47 -2.55
CA SER A 859 -43.87 15.33 -3.79
C SER A 859 -44.13 16.70 -4.41
N GLN A 860 -44.42 16.69 -5.72
CA GLN A 860 -44.86 17.85 -6.48
C GLN A 860 -46.00 18.59 -5.76
N GLY A 861 -46.02 19.92 -5.92
CA GLY A 861 -47.10 20.76 -5.41
C GLY A 861 -48.42 20.58 -6.17
N PHE A 862 -49.45 21.27 -5.70
CA PHE A 862 -50.71 21.41 -6.43
C PHE A 862 -50.51 22.24 -7.71
N SER A 863 -51.45 22.13 -8.67
CA SER A 863 -51.39 22.90 -9.92
C SER A 863 -51.26 24.41 -9.65
N GLY A 864 -50.25 25.05 -10.25
CA GLY A 864 -49.94 26.48 -10.04
C GLY A 864 -48.96 26.77 -8.89
N ALA A 865 -48.56 25.77 -8.11
CA ALA A 865 -47.43 25.90 -7.19
C ALA A 865 -46.10 25.93 -7.98
N PHE A 866 -45.05 26.52 -7.38
CA PHE A 866 -43.74 26.64 -8.02
C PHE A 866 -43.11 25.27 -8.38
N ASP A 867 -43.49 24.22 -7.66
CA ASP A 867 -43.04 22.84 -7.80
C ASP A 867 -44.15 21.91 -8.31
N SER A 868 -45.15 22.44 -9.04
CA SER A 868 -46.27 21.65 -9.57
C SER A 868 -45.85 20.59 -10.59
N ASN A 869 -44.69 20.78 -11.22
CA ASN A 869 -44.17 19.89 -12.26
C ASN A 869 -43.25 18.78 -11.72
N ALA A 870 -42.50 19.04 -10.65
CA ALA A 870 -41.57 18.10 -10.03
C ALA A 870 -41.11 18.63 -8.67
N ALA A 871 -40.73 17.72 -7.78
CA ALA A 871 -39.95 18.04 -6.58
C ALA A 871 -38.67 17.18 -6.60
N ASP A 872 -37.64 17.71 -7.25
CA ASP A 872 -36.37 17.04 -7.59
C ASP A 872 -35.14 17.92 -7.30
N TYR A 873 -33.95 17.40 -7.61
CA TYR A 873 -32.65 18.04 -7.39
C TYR A 873 -32.38 18.42 -5.93
N ALA A 874 -32.66 17.50 -5.01
CA ALA A 874 -32.49 17.74 -3.60
C ALA A 874 -31.01 17.90 -3.22
N SER A 875 -30.69 19.01 -2.56
CA SER A 875 -29.42 19.25 -1.90
C SER A 875 -29.66 19.35 -0.42
N VAL A 876 -29.03 18.48 0.36
CA VAL A 876 -29.24 18.39 1.81
C VAL A 876 -27.91 18.66 2.51
N MET A 877 -27.97 19.44 3.60
CA MET A 877 -26.85 19.65 4.50
C MET A 877 -27.32 19.48 5.95
N VAL A 878 -26.41 19.12 6.85
CA VAL A 878 -26.70 19.05 8.29
C VAL A 878 -26.18 20.33 8.94
N ASP A 879 -27.02 21.00 9.74
CA ASP A 879 -26.64 22.18 10.52
C ASP A 879 -26.97 21.98 12.02
N GLY A 880 -25.94 21.85 12.85
CA GLY A 880 -26.10 21.52 14.27
C GLY A 880 -26.70 20.12 14.49
N ASN A 881 -27.81 20.04 15.21
CA ASN A 881 -28.50 18.78 15.56
C ASN A 881 -29.72 18.49 14.66
N GLY A 882 -29.91 19.22 13.56
CA GLY A 882 -31.05 19.07 12.65
C GLY A 882 -30.63 18.73 11.22
N PHE A 883 -31.52 18.01 10.52
CA PHE A 883 -31.52 17.88 9.06
C PHE A 883 -32.15 19.10 8.39
#